data_AF-A0A9P7XPI0-F1
#
_entry.id   AF-A0A9P7XPI0-F1
#
_cell.length_a   1.000
_cell.length_b   1.000
_cell.length_c   1.000
_cell.angle_alpha   90.00
_cell.angle_beta   90.00
_cell.angle_gamma   90.00
#
_symmetry.space_group_name_H-M   'P 1'
#
loop_
_entity.id
_entity.type
_entity.pdbx_description
1 polymer ?
#
loop_
_entity_poly.entity_id
_entity_poly.type
_entity_poly.pdbx_seq_one_letter_code
_entity_poly.pdbx_strand_id
1 'polypeptide(L)'
;MSIAKTVLHKFVGYLEAQASELIWKPRCSATIAWEQSQGISAKDKTSKYTGPRGDWSQGYGYITHDGFSATIVAQSQVLDRTATGGWCTEEFGLSSDADHVRVLRGLQQNEEKEALRQQHQARRLQQKKEKEALRQQHRLVVARLKEILSSLKETKPRYRPAFDTDASFPLQERHQVQPPPVPGPPTTQIGPLCLSPGEAASMRVVQDTHVDNSTPRVLYSDGSLLNSGTLEVSQAFGVVDLTQDNPLTVQGRTDGHASSAKAELMGLLAAVLSAPPEQDIVVKLDNQSVVERYSRLVKNRRDTLPRKRFRSTYAGIWAVLWQVVESRPGRVEVVWIKGHSNIHGNELADQAAKVAAQSGSVPWMADLTQQTDITTFAHCYGGIVEIDLRQLLKQQSTIRHHQAWTSQRRVKRAIPDIDDVEWNSTLAYVHDRHAVFTFYNNSKDSHQRTHHIKKLHGMLPTLNSMQVRKPNLYPTCVCRRCELEKEDNDHVWKCPSAAETTTEIWKEAMGKINEWGVQATNSYNAARKREYKRAVDRGRQVPRPVPIHWWPPSDADHVRGFSSIGGARAVHSGSPAPDRDEKPMWNVSDLLRGITPLSMLTEWSAVFRTPMSIAKTVLHKFVGYLEAQASELIWKPRCSATIAWEQTQGISAKDKTSKYTGPRGDWSQGYGYITHDGFSATIVAQSQVLDRTATGGWCTEEFGL
;
A
#
# COMPACT_ATOMS: atom_id res chain seq x y z
N MET A 1 -1.84 -12.63 -29.08
CA MET A 1 -2.14 -12.63 -27.62
C MET A 1 -3.56 -12.16 -27.27
N SER A 2 -4.02 -10.97 -27.71
CA SER A 2 -5.39 -10.49 -27.40
C SER A 2 -6.48 -11.45 -27.90
N ILE A 3 -6.37 -11.90 -29.15
CA ILE A 3 -7.28 -12.88 -29.76
C ILE A 3 -7.28 -14.21 -28.98
N ALA A 4 -6.11 -14.72 -28.58
CA ALA A 4 -5.98 -15.95 -27.80
C ALA A 4 -6.64 -15.84 -26.41
N LYS A 5 -6.55 -14.69 -25.74
CA LYS A 5 -7.27 -14.44 -24.47
C LYS A 5 -8.79 -14.43 -24.67
N THR A 6 -9.27 -13.80 -25.74
CA THR A 6 -10.71 -13.76 -26.06
C THR A 6 -11.24 -15.16 -26.41
N VAL A 7 -10.47 -15.96 -27.15
CA VAL A 7 -10.82 -17.35 -27.47
C VAL A 7 -10.86 -18.21 -26.21
N LEU A 8 -9.86 -18.09 -25.33
CA LEU A 8 -9.83 -18.82 -24.06
C LEU A 8 -11.02 -18.44 -23.15
N HIS A 9 -11.35 -17.15 -23.05
CA HIS A 9 -12.48 -16.69 -22.24
C HIS A 9 -13.84 -17.19 -22.79
N LYS A 10 -14.00 -17.21 -24.11
CA LYS A 10 -15.20 -17.80 -24.75
C LYS A 10 -15.27 -19.31 -24.58
N PHE A 11 -14.14 -20.00 -24.62
CA PHE A 11 -14.07 -21.45 -24.42
C PHE A 11 -14.40 -21.83 -22.98
N VAL A 12 -13.88 -21.10 -21.98
CA VAL A 12 -14.25 -21.29 -20.57
C VAL A 12 -15.74 -21.03 -20.35
N GLY A 13 -16.29 -19.93 -20.91
CA GLY A 13 -17.72 -19.66 -20.82
C GLY A 13 -18.59 -20.73 -21.49
N TYR A 14 -18.12 -21.34 -22.59
CA TYR A 14 -18.78 -22.49 -23.20
C TYR A 14 -18.76 -23.72 -22.28
N LEU A 15 -17.62 -24.03 -21.67
CA LEU A 15 -17.51 -25.16 -20.73
C LEU A 15 -18.40 -24.98 -19.50
N GLU A 16 -18.48 -23.76 -18.95
CA GLU A 16 -19.38 -23.45 -17.83
C GLU A 16 -20.86 -23.64 -18.23
N ALA A 17 -21.25 -23.19 -19.42
CA ALA A 17 -22.60 -23.39 -19.93
C ALA A 17 -22.91 -24.88 -20.13
N GLN A 18 -22.00 -25.65 -20.72
CA GLN A 18 -22.16 -27.10 -20.90
C GLN A 18 -22.21 -27.85 -19.57
N ALA A 19 -21.37 -27.50 -18.60
CA ALA A 19 -21.40 -28.09 -17.27
C ALA A 19 -22.72 -27.79 -16.54
N SER A 20 -23.26 -26.58 -16.69
CA SER A 20 -24.56 -26.21 -16.15
C SER A 20 -25.69 -27.04 -16.78
N GLU A 21 -25.74 -27.14 -18.11
CA GLU A 21 -26.81 -27.86 -18.83
C GLU A 21 -26.72 -29.39 -18.70
N LEU A 22 -25.53 -29.97 -18.83
CA LEU A 22 -25.35 -31.42 -18.95
C LEU A 22 -25.07 -32.11 -17.62
N ILE A 23 -24.57 -31.39 -16.61
CA ILE A 23 -24.18 -31.97 -15.33
C ILE A 23 -25.06 -31.43 -14.21
N TRP A 24 -25.14 -30.10 -14.08
CA TRP A 24 -25.79 -29.48 -12.93
C TRP A 24 -27.31 -29.59 -12.97
N LYS A 25 -27.96 -29.22 -14.08
CA LYS A 25 -29.42 -29.29 -14.21
C LYS A 25 -29.99 -30.71 -14.06
N PRO A 26 -29.42 -31.77 -14.69
CA PRO A 26 -29.92 -33.13 -14.50
C PRO A 26 -29.76 -33.60 -13.05
N ARG A 27 -28.63 -33.30 -12.41
CA ARG A 27 -28.41 -33.59 -10.99
C ARG A 27 -29.46 -32.91 -10.10
N CYS A 28 -29.68 -31.60 -10.28
CA CYS A 28 -30.67 -30.85 -9.51
C CYS A 28 -32.08 -31.41 -9.71
N SER A 29 -32.44 -31.76 -10.95
CA SER A 29 -33.73 -32.37 -11.27
C SER A 29 -33.91 -33.72 -10.56
N ALA A 30 -32.87 -34.56 -10.54
CA ALA A 30 -32.89 -35.82 -9.80
C ALA A 30 -32.99 -35.63 -8.28
N THR A 31 -32.32 -34.61 -7.73
CA THR A 31 -32.43 -34.28 -6.30
C THR A 31 -33.84 -33.79 -5.95
N ILE A 32 -34.46 -32.94 -6.78
CA ILE A 32 -35.82 -32.47 -6.58
C ILE A 32 -36.83 -33.62 -6.63
N ALA A 33 -36.69 -34.53 -7.61
CA ALA A 33 -37.55 -35.71 -7.71
C ALA A 33 -37.40 -36.63 -6.48
N TRP A 34 -36.17 -36.81 -5.99
CA TRP A 34 -35.92 -37.56 -4.76
C TRP A 34 -36.54 -36.87 -3.54
N GLU A 35 -36.37 -35.55 -3.37
CA GLU A 35 -36.95 -34.79 -2.26
C GLU A 35 -38.48 -34.88 -2.27
N GLN A 36 -39.10 -34.79 -3.44
CA GLN A 36 -40.54 -35.00 -3.61
C GLN A 36 -40.97 -36.42 -3.20
N SER A 37 -40.18 -37.44 -3.54
CA SER A 37 -40.46 -38.83 -3.13
C SER A 37 -40.37 -39.04 -1.61
N GLN A 38 -39.57 -38.22 -0.92
CA GLN A 38 -39.41 -38.27 0.54
C GLN A 38 -40.36 -37.32 1.28
N GLY A 39 -41.27 -36.64 0.57
CA GLY A 39 -42.18 -35.65 1.15
C GLY A 39 -41.48 -34.38 1.68
N ILE A 40 -40.25 -34.11 1.26
CA ILE A 40 -39.46 -32.95 1.71
C ILE A 40 -39.93 -31.72 0.94
N SER A 41 -40.55 -30.77 1.63
CA SER A 41 -41.02 -29.51 1.04
C SER A 41 -39.95 -28.41 1.09
N ALA A 42 -40.14 -27.37 0.27
CA ALA A 42 -39.29 -26.17 0.33
C ALA A 42 -39.32 -25.47 1.71
N LYS A 43 -40.42 -25.64 2.46
CA LYS A 43 -40.58 -25.11 3.82
C LYS A 43 -39.71 -25.85 4.82
N ASP A 44 -39.52 -27.16 4.65
CA ASP A 44 -38.68 -27.98 5.54
C ASP A 44 -37.21 -27.56 5.45
N LYS A 45 -36.75 -27.23 4.23
CA LYS A 45 -35.39 -26.75 3.96
C LYS A 45 -35.07 -25.36 4.51
N THR A 46 -36.09 -24.57 4.81
CA THR A 46 -35.96 -23.18 5.30
C THR A 46 -36.39 -23.02 6.75
N SER A 47 -36.95 -24.07 7.35
CA SER A 47 -37.36 -24.10 8.76
C SER A 47 -36.14 -24.13 9.70
N LYS A 48 -36.29 -23.50 10.88
CA LYS A 48 -35.22 -23.43 11.88
C LYS A 48 -35.07 -24.78 12.58
N TYR A 49 -34.08 -25.58 12.16
CA TYR A 49 -33.82 -26.90 12.73
C TYR A 49 -33.14 -26.82 14.10
N THR A 50 -33.71 -27.49 15.11
CA THR A 50 -33.24 -27.47 16.52
C THR A 50 -32.69 -28.82 17.01
N GLY A 51 -32.50 -29.80 16.12
CA GLY A 51 -32.00 -31.13 16.46
C GLY A 51 -30.48 -31.31 16.25
N PRO A 52 -29.93 -32.51 16.54
CA PRO A 52 -28.56 -32.87 16.22
C PRO A 52 -28.32 -32.83 14.71
N ARG A 53 -27.22 -32.21 14.27
CA ARG A 53 -26.83 -32.13 12.86
C ARG A 53 -26.04 -33.39 12.47
N GLY A 54 -26.23 -33.88 11.23
CA GLY A 54 -25.51 -35.04 10.69
C GLY A 54 -24.00 -34.80 10.51
N ASP A 55 -23.26 -35.83 10.13
CA ASP A 55 -21.82 -35.77 9.87
C ASP A 55 -21.50 -34.94 8.61
N TRP A 56 -20.65 -33.92 8.76
CA TRP A 56 -20.22 -33.00 7.70
C TRP A 56 -18.82 -33.33 7.15
N SER A 57 -18.22 -34.44 7.57
CA SER A 57 -16.85 -34.83 7.22
C SER A 57 -16.58 -35.00 5.71
N GLN A 58 -17.61 -35.14 4.88
CA GLN A 58 -17.49 -35.41 3.43
C GLN A 58 -18.17 -34.37 2.50
N GLY A 59 -18.60 -33.21 3.01
CA GLY A 59 -19.30 -32.20 2.19
C GLY A 59 -18.65 -30.80 2.23
N TYR A 60 -18.48 -30.17 1.07
CA TYR A 60 -18.16 -28.74 0.97
C TYR A 60 -19.43 -27.90 1.25
N GLY A 61 -19.73 -27.65 2.53
CA GLY A 61 -20.95 -26.96 2.98
C GLY A 61 -20.83 -25.43 3.15
N TYR A 62 -21.92 -24.71 2.86
CA TYR A 62 -22.10 -23.26 3.04
C TYR A 62 -22.59 -22.85 4.45
N ILE A 63 -22.41 -21.55 4.75
CA ILE A 63 -22.55 -20.85 6.04
C ILE A 63 -24.02 -20.67 6.49
N THR A 64 -24.34 -21.06 7.73
CA THR A 64 -25.60 -20.71 8.43
C THR A 64 -25.39 -19.52 9.39
N HIS A 65 -26.46 -18.75 9.62
CA HIS A 65 -26.57 -17.48 10.37
C HIS A 65 -25.85 -17.41 11.75
N ASP A 66 -25.46 -18.54 12.36
CA ASP A 66 -24.90 -18.56 13.71
C ASP A 66 -23.43 -19.03 13.79
N GLY A 67 -22.67 -18.97 12.69
CA GLY A 67 -21.24 -19.30 12.72
C GLY A 67 -20.42 -18.82 11.52
N PHE A 68 -19.49 -17.90 11.81
CA PHE A 68 -18.36 -17.41 11.00
C PHE A 68 -18.65 -16.48 9.79
N SER A 69 -18.35 -15.19 10.01
CA SER A 69 -17.63 -14.36 9.06
C SER A 69 -16.76 -13.35 9.82
N ALA A 70 -15.47 -13.29 9.47
CA ALA A 70 -14.63 -12.16 9.77
C ALA A 70 -14.71 -11.18 8.57
N THR A 71 -15.04 -9.93 8.87
CA THR A 71 -14.86 -8.71 8.05
C THR A 71 -16.07 -8.22 7.22
N ILE A 72 -16.99 -7.50 7.86
CA ILE A 72 -17.75 -6.39 7.25
C ILE A 72 -17.90 -5.28 8.30
N VAL A 73 -17.23 -4.13 8.17
CA VAL A 73 -17.84 -2.81 8.48
C VAL A 73 -17.19 -1.66 7.68
N ALA A 74 -17.73 -1.33 6.51
CA ALA A 74 -17.82 0.10 6.15
C ALA A 74 -19.25 0.39 5.67
N GLN A 75 -20.04 0.87 6.63
CA GLN A 75 -21.26 1.68 6.51
C GLN A 75 -21.93 1.73 5.13
N SER A 76 -22.99 0.95 4.97
CA SER A 76 -24.22 1.47 4.39
C SER A 76 -25.38 1.05 5.26
N GLN A 77 -26.12 2.03 5.80
CA GLN A 77 -27.43 1.81 6.40
C GLN A 77 -28.37 1.38 5.27
N VAL A 78 -28.68 0.08 5.20
CA VAL A 78 -29.92 -0.41 4.59
C VAL A 78 -30.51 -1.39 5.58
N LEU A 79 -31.68 -1.02 6.10
CA LEU A 79 -32.53 -1.86 6.92
C LEU A 79 -32.88 -3.15 6.16
N ASP A 80 -32.82 -4.24 6.91
CA ASP A 80 -33.35 -5.58 6.64
C ASP A 80 -34.45 -5.65 5.56
N ARG A 81 -34.17 -6.42 4.50
CA ARG A 81 -35.15 -7.28 3.85
C ARG A 81 -34.47 -8.58 3.46
N THR A 82 -34.79 -9.62 4.21
CA THR A 82 -34.70 -11.03 3.81
C THR A 82 -35.26 -11.20 2.39
N ALA A 83 -34.43 -11.63 1.44
CA ALA A 83 -34.86 -12.02 0.11
C ALA A 83 -34.30 -13.41 -0.23
N THR A 84 -34.81 -14.42 0.47
CA THR A 84 -34.98 -15.75 -0.09
C THR A 84 -36.23 -15.70 -0.98
N GLY A 85 -36.05 -15.72 -2.30
CA GLY A 85 -37.17 -15.87 -3.22
C GLY A 85 -36.90 -15.35 -4.63
N GLY A 86 -36.97 -16.25 -5.59
CA GLY A 86 -37.34 -15.92 -6.98
C GLY A 86 -36.22 -16.00 -8.00
N TRP A 87 -35.84 -17.21 -8.41
CA TRP A 87 -35.27 -17.46 -9.75
C TRP A 87 -35.75 -18.82 -10.29
N CYS A 88 -37.05 -18.93 -10.51
CA CYS A 88 -37.68 -19.91 -11.41
C CYS A 88 -39.04 -19.33 -11.83
N THR A 89 -39.14 -18.75 -13.04
CA THR A 89 -40.30 -18.77 -13.95
C THR A 89 -40.03 -17.82 -15.13
N GLU A 90 -40.50 -18.25 -16.32
CA GLU A 90 -40.35 -17.65 -17.67
C GLU A 90 -39.03 -18.09 -18.35
N GLU A 91 -38.99 -18.83 -19.48
CA GLU A 91 -39.82 -18.81 -20.69
C GLU A 91 -39.87 -20.21 -21.37
N PHE A 92 -40.97 -20.53 -22.08
CA PHE A 92 -41.15 -21.69 -22.97
C PHE A 92 -41.24 -21.25 -24.44
N GLY A 93 -40.72 -22.07 -25.37
CA GLY A 93 -41.02 -22.06 -26.83
C GLY A 93 -39.79 -22.37 -27.72
N LEU A 94 -39.49 -23.65 -28.05
CA LEU A 94 -39.81 -24.43 -29.27
C LEU A 94 -39.11 -23.99 -30.60
N SER A 95 -38.15 -24.79 -31.08
CA SER A 95 -38.09 -25.61 -32.35
C SER A 95 -37.64 -24.83 -33.61
N SER A 96 -37.04 -25.35 -34.69
CA SER A 96 -36.36 -26.60 -35.10
C SER A 96 -35.72 -26.36 -36.50
N ASP A 97 -34.72 -27.17 -36.86
CA ASP A 97 -34.28 -27.66 -38.20
C ASP A 97 -33.66 -26.78 -39.34
N ALA A 98 -32.43 -27.21 -39.69
CA ALA A 98 -31.77 -27.55 -40.97
C ALA A 98 -32.01 -26.86 -42.34
N ASP A 99 -30.88 -26.48 -42.95
CA ASP A 99 -30.42 -26.51 -44.37
C ASP A 99 -31.24 -25.95 -45.55
N HIS A 100 -30.68 -24.94 -46.27
CA HIS A 100 -30.27 -25.03 -47.71
C HIS A 100 -29.71 -23.71 -48.33
N VAL A 101 -28.49 -23.81 -48.88
CA VAL A 101 -27.86 -23.23 -50.10
C VAL A 101 -28.30 -21.85 -50.68
N ARG A 102 -27.51 -20.81 -50.35
CA ARG A 102 -26.57 -20.05 -51.21
C ARG A 102 -26.93 -19.71 -52.69
N VAL A 103 -27.85 -18.76 -52.93
CA VAL A 103 -27.79 -17.80 -54.08
C VAL A 103 -28.24 -16.35 -53.73
N LEU A 104 -28.82 -16.08 -52.54
CA LEU A 104 -29.34 -14.75 -52.15
C LEU A 104 -28.38 -13.81 -51.36
N ARG A 105 -27.07 -14.08 -51.37
CA ARG A 105 -26.11 -13.49 -50.40
C ARG A 105 -25.77 -12.00 -50.56
N GLY A 106 -26.14 -11.37 -51.67
CA GLY A 106 -25.78 -9.97 -51.95
C GLY A 106 -26.75 -8.93 -51.38
N LEU A 107 -28.05 -9.21 -51.40
CA LEU A 107 -29.09 -8.25 -51.02
C LEU A 107 -29.54 -8.41 -49.56
N GLN A 108 -29.61 -9.65 -49.03
CA GLN A 108 -29.95 -9.91 -47.63
C GLN A 108 -28.94 -9.35 -46.62
N GLN A 109 -27.65 -9.21 -46.98
CA GLN A 109 -26.63 -8.70 -46.05
C GLN A 109 -26.78 -7.21 -45.71
N ASN A 110 -27.43 -6.42 -46.57
CA ASN A 110 -27.70 -5.01 -46.27
C ASN A 110 -28.95 -4.87 -45.39
N GLU A 111 -30.00 -5.62 -45.68
CA GLU A 111 -31.22 -5.63 -44.86
C GLU A 111 -30.97 -6.21 -43.46
N GLU A 112 -30.19 -7.29 -43.33
CA GLU A 112 -29.78 -7.83 -42.01
C GLU A 112 -28.91 -6.83 -41.23
N LYS A 113 -27.99 -6.11 -41.89
CA LYS A 113 -27.20 -5.07 -41.21
C LYS A 113 -28.05 -3.91 -40.74
N GLU A 114 -29.11 -3.57 -41.47
CA GLU A 114 -30.02 -2.49 -41.13
C GLU A 114 -30.97 -2.90 -39.99
N ALA A 115 -31.51 -4.13 -40.05
CA ALA A 115 -32.28 -4.74 -38.96
C ALA A 115 -31.46 -4.87 -37.67
N LEU A 116 -30.17 -5.28 -37.77
CA LEU A 116 -29.27 -5.36 -36.61
C LEU A 116 -28.99 -3.98 -36.01
N ARG A 117 -28.87 -2.92 -36.85
CA ARG A 117 -28.72 -1.53 -36.37
C ARG A 117 -29.97 -1.05 -35.65
N GLN A 118 -31.16 -1.34 -36.18
CA GLN A 118 -32.43 -1.01 -35.55
C GLN A 118 -32.61 -1.74 -34.21
N GLN A 119 -32.26 -3.03 -34.16
CA GLN A 119 -32.27 -3.81 -32.91
C GLN A 119 -31.29 -3.27 -31.87
N HIS A 120 -30.10 -2.83 -32.30
CA HIS A 120 -29.13 -2.19 -31.41
C HIS A 120 -29.59 -0.82 -30.89
N GLN A 121 -30.27 -0.02 -31.72
CA GLN A 121 -30.87 1.25 -31.30
C GLN A 121 -32.01 1.02 -30.31
N ALA A 122 -32.88 0.03 -30.54
CA ALA A 122 -33.95 -0.35 -29.63
C ALA A 122 -33.40 -0.79 -28.26
N ARG A 123 -32.38 -1.67 -28.24
CA ARG A 123 -31.70 -2.07 -26.99
C ARG A 123 -31.06 -0.90 -26.26
N ARG A 124 -30.42 0.04 -26.97
CA ARG A 124 -29.86 1.25 -26.36
C ARG A 124 -30.93 2.13 -25.74
N LEU A 125 -32.08 2.28 -26.39
CA LEU A 125 -33.20 3.06 -25.87
C LEU A 125 -33.82 2.40 -24.63
N GLN A 126 -33.97 1.06 -24.66
CA GLN A 126 -34.45 0.28 -23.51
C GLN A 126 -33.50 0.37 -22.31
N GLN A 127 -32.19 0.21 -22.52
CA GLN A 127 -31.18 0.41 -21.47
C GLN A 127 -31.18 1.84 -20.92
N LYS A 128 -31.45 2.84 -21.76
CA LYS A 128 -31.56 4.24 -21.32
C LYS A 128 -32.80 4.43 -20.42
N LYS A 129 -33.95 3.85 -20.80
CA LYS A 129 -35.19 3.85 -20.00
C LYS A 129 -35.00 3.12 -18.66
N GLU A 130 -34.38 1.94 -18.66
CA GLU A 130 -34.09 1.17 -17.44
C GLU A 130 -33.14 1.93 -16.50
N LYS A 131 -32.09 2.56 -17.05
CA LYS A 131 -31.16 3.37 -16.27
C LYS A 131 -31.83 4.62 -15.67
N GLU A 132 -32.79 5.20 -16.38
CA GLU A 132 -33.56 6.34 -15.90
C GLU A 132 -34.58 5.95 -14.83
N ALA A 133 -35.24 4.79 -14.97
CA ALA A 133 -36.08 4.18 -13.95
C ALA A 133 -35.26 3.87 -12.67
N LEU A 134 -34.07 3.28 -12.81
CA LEU A 134 -33.17 3.01 -11.67
C LEU A 134 -32.74 4.31 -10.96
N ARG A 135 -32.49 5.38 -11.72
CA ARG A 135 -32.17 6.71 -11.17
C ARG A 135 -33.36 7.35 -10.44
N GLN A 136 -34.60 7.14 -10.91
CA GLN A 136 -35.80 7.59 -10.21
C GLN A 136 -36.00 6.77 -8.92
N GLN A 137 -35.83 5.45 -8.96
CA GLN A 137 -35.92 4.59 -7.79
C GLN A 137 -34.86 4.95 -6.74
N HIS A 138 -33.62 5.20 -7.14
CA HIS A 138 -32.57 5.67 -6.23
C HIS A 138 -32.91 7.03 -5.60
N ARG A 139 -33.48 7.97 -6.36
CA ARG A 139 -33.94 9.27 -5.81
C ARG A 139 -35.01 9.09 -4.74
N LEU A 140 -35.96 8.18 -4.94
CA LEU A 140 -37.00 7.85 -3.95
C LEU A 140 -36.42 7.20 -2.68
N VAL A 141 -35.48 6.27 -2.82
CA VAL A 141 -34.81 5.63 -1.67
C VAL A 141 -34.01 6.64 -0.84
N VAL A 142 -33.28 7.54 -1.50
CA VAL A 142 -32.50 8.60 -0.81
C VAL A 142 -33.43 9.59 -0.11
N ALA A 143 -34.57 9.94 -0.69
CA ALA A 143 -35.56 10.80 -0.04
C ALA A 143 -36.14 10.12 1.22
N ARG A 144 -36.50 8.84 1.13
CA ARG A 144 -37.01 8.03 2.25
C ARG A 144 -35.98 7.90 3.38
N LEU A 145 -34.70 7.70 3.05
CA LEU A 145 -33.62 7.62 4.05
C LEU A 145 -33.41 8.95 4.78
N LYS A 146 -33.55 10.09 4.08
CA LYS A 146 -33.49 11.42 4.72
C LYS A 146 -34.66 11.65 5.68
N GLU A 147 -35.86 11.20 5.33
CA GLU A 147 -37.03 11.20 6.23
C GLU A 147 -36.77 10.35 7.49
N ILE A 148 -36.31 9.11 7.31
CA ILE A 148 -36.02 8.20 8.44
C ILE A 148 -34.95 8.80 9.36
N LEU A 149 -33.87 9.35 8.80
CA LEU A 149 -32.80 9.99 9.58
C LEU A 149 -33.27 11.25 10.31
N SER A 150 -34.24 11.98 9.76
CA SER A 150 -34.84 13.13 10.44
C SER A 150 -35.74 12.73 11.62
N SER A 151 -36.31 11.51 11.58
CA SER A 151 -37.17 10.95 12.64
C SER A 151 -36.42 10.26 13.79
N LEU A 152 -35.13 9.92 13.62
CA LEU A 152 -34.31 9.21 14.61
C LEU A 152 -33.53 10.12 15.58
N LYS A 153 -34.04 11.33 15.86
CA LYS A 153 -33.53 12.16 16.97
C LYS A 153 -34.03 11.59 18.29
N GLU A 154 -33.28 10.65 18.85
CA GLU A 154 -33.09 10.35 20.29
C GLU A 154 -32.75 8.87 20.52
N THR A 155 -31.54 8.45 20.18
CA THR A 155 -30.94 7.25 20.80
C THR A 155 -29.48 7.51 21.10
N LYS A 156 -29.15 7.54 22.40
CA LYS A 156 -27.78 7.67 22.93
C LYS A 156 -26.86 6.62 22.30
N PRO A 157 -25.65 6.99 21.81
CA PRO A 157 -24.73 6.03 21.22
C PRO A 157 -24.23 5.03 22.28
N ARG A 158 -24.52 3.75 22.06
CA ARG A 158 -24.09 2.61 22.87
C ARG A 158 -22.69 2.12 22.48
N TYR A 159 -21.75 3.06 22.34
CA TYR A 159 -20.34 2.78 22.06
C TYR A 159 -19.49 3.49 23.12
N ARG A 160 -19.09 2.76 24.16
CA ARG A 160 -17.90 3.12 24.96
C ARG A 160 -16.73 2.37 24.33
N PRO A 161 -15.80 3.03 23.63
CA PRO A 161 -14.55 2.39 23.31
C PRO A 161 -13.84 2.05 24.63
N ALA A 162 -13.31 0.83 24.73
CA ALA A 162 -12.37 0.45 25.78
C ALA A 162 -11.04 1.21 25.52
N PHE A 163 -11.06 2.52 25.75
CA PHE A 163 -9.86 3.23 26.13
C PHE A 163 -9.73 3.04 27.63
N ASP A 164 -8.56 2.59 28.04
CA ASP A 164 -8.12 2.77 29.41
C ASP A 164 -8.16 4.27 29.70
N THR A 165 -9.15 4.70 30.47
CA THR A 165 -9.32 6.10 30.89
C THR A 165 -8.28 6.50 31.94
N ASP A 166 -7.55 5.53 32.49
CA ASP A 166 -6.55 5.79 33.53
C ASP A 166 -5.16 6.10 32.94
N ALA A 167 -4.98 5.88 31.63
CA ALA A 167 -3.99 6.63 30.86
C ALA A 167 -4.59 7.98 30.44
N SER A 168 -5.02 8.77 31.43
CA SER A 168 -5.11 10.21 31.25
C SER A 168 -3.68 10.70 31.03
N PHE A 169 -3.19 10.66 29.80
CA PHE A 169 -2.41 11.81 29.37
C PHE A 169 -3.38 12.95 29.49
N PRO A 170 -3.15 13.92 30.38
CA PRO A 170 -3.94 15.12 30.33
C PRO A 170 -3.94 15.53 28.86
N LEU A 171 -5.11 15.84 28.29
CA LEU A 171 -5.14 16.98 27.40
C LEU A 171 -4.60 18.10 28.29
N GLN A 172 -3.27 18.20 28.37
CA GLN A 172 -2.57 19.23 29.08
C GLN A 172 -3.25 20.47 28.57
N GLU A 173 -3.85 21.21 29.50
CA GLU A 173 -4.40 22.55 29.29
C GLU A 173 -3.66 23.14 28.13
N ARG A 174 -4.37 23.55 27.06
CA ARG A 174 -3.80 24.20 25.86
C ARG A 174 -2.46 24.79 26.27
N HIS A 175 -1.37 24.07 26.02
CA HIS A 175 -0.08 24.62 26.38
C HIS A 175 0.06 25.71 25.33
N GLN A 176 -0.40 26.90 25.68
CA GLN A 176 0.17 28.14 25.22
C GLN A 176 1.62 28.06 25.69
N VAL A 177 2.41 27.26 24.98
CA VAL A 177 3.82 27.57 24.81
C VAL A 177 3.78 28.83 23.96
N GLN A 178 3.43 29.95 24.58
CA GLN A 178 3.97 31.22 24.12
C GLN A 178 5.42 31.13 24.56
N PRO A 179 6.39 30.94 23.64
CA PRO A 179 7.76 31.26 23.99
C PRO A 179 7.76 32.68 24.57
N PRO A 180 8.62 32.98 25.56
CA PRO A 180 8.74 34.34 26.07
C PRO A 180 8.88 35.30 24.88
N PRO A 181 8.20 36.46 24.88
CA PRO A 181 8.27 37.40 23.78
C PRO A 181 9.68 38.00 23.79
N VAL A 182 10.62 37.32 23.16
CA VAL A 182 11.84 37.96 22.67
C VAL A 182 11.36 38.92 21.60
N PRO A 183 11.62 40.23 21.69
CA PRO A 183 11.32 41.15 20.61
C PRO A 183 12.03 40.62 19.38
N GLY A 184 11.26 40.08 18.44
CA GLY A 184 11.80 39.67 17.16
C GLY A 184 12.46 40.87 16.49
N PRO A 185 13.41 40.65 15.56
CA PRO A 185 13.94 41.73 14.74
C PRO A 185 12.78 42.52 14.12
N PRO A 186 12.92 43.85 13.94
CA PRO A 186 11.84 44.69 13.43
C PRO A 186 11.40 44.16 12.06
N THR A 187 10.09 43.97 11.90
CA THR A 187 9.46 43.53 10.64
C THR A 187 8.53 44.62 10.13
N THR A 188 8.39 44.70 8.81
CA THR A 188 7.47 45.58 8.08
C THR A 188 6.48 44.72 7.32
N GLN A 189 5.20 45.09 7.37
CA GLN A 189 4.15 44.41 6.61
C GLN A 189 3.96 45.08 5.24
N ILE A 190 4.02 44.29 4.16
CA ILE A 190 3.64 44.70 2.80
C ILE A 190 2.56 43.73 2.32
N GLY A 191 1.31 44.19 2.29
CA GLY A 191 0.16 43.33 1.99
C GLY A 191 0.15 42.11 2.91
N PRO A 192 0.16 40.87 2.36
CA PRO A 192 0.16 39.65 3.16
C PRO A 192 1.56 39.17 3.57
N LEU A 193 2.63 39.96 3.37
CA LEU A 193 3.99 39.57 3.72
C LEU A 193 4.52 40.36 4.92
N CYS A 194 5.19 39.65 5.83
CA CYS A 194 6.00 40.22 6.90
C CYS A 194 7.49 39.95 6.60
N LEU A 195 8.28 41.01 6.49
CA LEU A 195 9.68 40.97 6.04
C LEU A 195 10.51 42.08 6.73
N SER A 196 11.84 42.12 6.53
CA SER A 196 12.65 43.17 7.13
C SER A 196 12.41 44.55 6.48
N PRO A 197 12.66 45.68 7.19
CA PRO A 197 12.51 47.02 6.61
C PRO A 197 13.35 47.26 5.35
N GLY A 198 14.55 46.67 5.26
CA GLY A 198 15.42 46.79 4.09
C GLY A 198 14.83 46.09 2.86
N GLU A 199 14.36 44.86 3.03
CA GLU A 199 13.69 44.10 1.95
C GLU A 199 12.35 44.74 1.56
N ALA A 200 11.63 45.32 2.52
CA ALA A 200 10.42 46.09 2.27
C ALA A 200 10.70 47.35 1.43
N ALA A 201 11.82 48.03 1.68
CA ALA A 201 12.26 49.15 0.86
C ALA A 201 12.60 48.69 -0.58
N SER A 202 13.32 47.57 -0.74
CA SER A 202 13.61 46.99 -2.06
C SER A 202 12.34 46.66 -2.85
N MET A 203 11.31 46.13 -2.20
CA MET A 203 10.01 45.89 -2.85
C MET A 203 9.34 47.20 -3.30
N ARG A 204 9.33 48.22 -2.44
CA ARG A 204 8.71 49.52 -2.76
C ARG A 204 9.38 50.22 -3.94
N VAL A 205 10.71 50.11 -4.05
CA VAL A 205 11.44 50.64 -5.21
C VAL A 205 10.89 50.07 -6.53
N VAL A 206 10.54 48.78 -6.56
CA VAL A 206 9.92 48.18 -7.74
C VAL A 206 8.45 48.61 -7.89
N GLN A 207 7.70 48.71 -6.79
CA GLN A 207 6.28 49.12 -6.80
C GLN A 207 6.07 50.57 -7.28
N ASP A 208 7.01 51.47 -6.97
CA ASP A 208 6.92 52.91 -7.25
C ASP A 208 7.41 53.29 -8.66
N THR A 209 7.88 52.30 -9.44
CA THR A 209 8.26 52.52 -10.84
C THR A 209 7.05 52.87 -11.72
N HIS A 210 7.29 53.62 -12.80
CA HIS A 210 6.24 54.06 -13.73
C HIS A 210 5.48 52.88 -14.34
N VAL A 211 4.15 52.98 -14.37
CA VAL A 211 3.26 51.99 -14.98
C VAL A 211 3.19 52.21 -16.49
N ASP A 212 3.55 51.19 -17.27
CA ASP A 212 3.37 51.17 -18.72
C ASP A 212 2.77 49.84 -19.18
N ASN A 213 1.51 49.88 -19.62
CA ASN A 213 0.78 48.71 -20.12
C ASN A 213 0.86 48.55 -21.66
N SER A 214 1.79 49.22 -22.34
CA SER A 214 2.06 49.00 -23.77
C SER A 214 2.52 47.55 -24.05
N THR A 215 3.31 47.00 -23.15
CA THR A 215 3.72 45.58 -23.12
C THR A 215 3.77 45.10 -21.67
N PRO A 216 3.50 43.81 -21.41
CA PRO A 216 3.55 43.31 -20.03
C PRO A 216 4.98 43.30 -19.50
N ARG A 217 5.16 43.75 -18.26
CA ARG A 217 6.45 43.80 -17.57
C ARG A 217 6.91 42.40 -17.20
N VAL A 218 8.15 42.07 -17.57
CA VAL A 218 8.71 40.73 -17.39
C VAL A 218 9.56 40.67 -16.12
N LEU A 219 9.18 39.79 -15.20
CA LEU A 219 9.93 39.50 -13.98
C LEU A 219 10.48 38.08 -14.03
N TYR A 220 11.70 37.89 -13.54
CA TYR A 220 12.33 36.58 -13.40
C TYR A 220 12.38 36.23 -11.91
N SER A 221 11.98 35.02 -11.55
CA SER A 221 12.04 34.55 -10.17
C SER A 221 12.67 33.18 -10.11
N ASP A 222 13.44 32.94 -9.05
CA ASP A 222 14.07 31.65 -8.77
C ASP A 222 14.15 31.40 -7.25
N GLY A 223 14.36 30.16 -6.85
CA GLY A 223 14.45 29.70 -5.48
C GLY A 223 15.66 28.80 -5.24
N SER A 224 16.39 29.07 -4.16
CA SER A 224 17.54 28.30 -3.72
C SER A 224 17.25 27.54 -2.44
N LEU A 225 17.71 26.29 -2.35
CA LEU A 225 17.68 25.47 -1.13
C LEU A 225 19.10 24.94 -0.88
N LEU A 226 19.72 25.40 0.20
CA LEU A 226 21.06 24.99 0.63
C LEU A 226 20.96 24.04 1.84
N ASN A 227 21.93 23.14 1.98
CA ASN A 227 22.14 22.28 3.15
C ASN A 227 20.90 21.46 3.56
N SER A 228 20.09 21.02 2.58
CA SER A 228 18.88 20.23 2.80
C SER A 228 19.16 18.98 3.65
N GLY A 229 18.31 18.74 4.66
CA GLY A 229 18.45 17.61 5.58
C GLY A 229 19.39 17.85 6.77
N THR A 230 19.94 19.05 6.92
CA THR A 230 20.81 19.44 8.05
C THR A 230 20.16 20.54 8.90
N LEU A 231 20.76 20.86 10.05
CA LEU A 231 20.35 21.99 10.90
C LEU A 231 20.67 23.35 10.28
N GLU A 232 21.55 23.40 9.28
CA GLU A 232 21.96 24.61 8.56
C GLU A 232 21.13 24.84 7.28
N VAL A 233 20.00 24.15 7.15
CA VAL A 233 19.12 24.29 5.99
C VAL A 233 18.69 25.75 5.82
N SER A 234 18.86 26.26 4.61
CA SER A 234 18.45 27.62 4.26
C SER A 234 17.74 27.60 2.92
N GLN A 235 16.58 28.25 2.85
CA GLN A 235 15.84 28.41 1.61
C GLN A 235 15.51 29.89 1.40
N ALA A 236 15.68 30.33 0.17
CA ALA A 236 15.56 31.74 -0.18
C ALA A 236 15.18 31.88 -1.64
N PHE A 237 14.73 33.07 -2.02
CA PHE A 237 14.31 33.37 -3.38
C PHE A 237 14.90 34.70 -3.84
N GLY A 238 14.96 34.86 -5.15
CA GLY A 238 15.37 36.08 -5.82
C GLY A 238 14.39 36.40 -6.93
N VAL A 239 14.04 37.67 -7.06
CA VAL A 239 13.20 38.23 -8.12
C VAL A 239 13.97 39.36 -8.77
N VAL A 240 14.08 39.33 -10.09
CA VAL A 240 14.82 40.31 -10.86
C VAL A 240 13.92 40.92 -11.93
N ASP A 241 14.02 42.24 -12.03
CA ASP A 241 13.35 43.06 -13.01
C ASP A 241 14.36 43.81 -13.86
N LEU A 242 14.26 43.63 -15.18
CA LEU A 242 15.19 44.19 -16.16
C LEU A 242 14.60 45.37 -16.94
N THR A 243 13.53 45.99 -16.43
CA THR A 243 12.88 47.14 -17.10
C THR A 243 13.72 48.41 -17.11
N GLN A 244 14.68 48.55 -16.20
CA GLN A 244 15.61 49.67 -16.12
C GLN A 244 17.03 49.22 -16.51
N ASP A 245 17.89 50.18 -16.90
CA ASP A 245 19.30 49.92 -17.24
C ASP A 245 20.04 49.19 -16.11
N ASN A 246 19.68 49.49 -14.86
CA ASN A 246 20.14 48.75 -13.69
C ASN A 246 19.05 47.76 -13.24
N PRO A 247 19.35 46.45 -13.19
CA PRO A 247 18.41 45.44 -12.71
C PRO A 247 17.92 45.76 -11.29
N LEU A 248 16.61 45.79 -11.09
CA LEU A 248 16.03 45.88 -9.76
C LEU A 248 15.86 44.46 -9.20
N THR A 249 16.37 44.24 -7.99
CA THR A 249 16.36 42.92 -7.35
C THR A 249 15.61 42.97 -6.03
N VAL A 250 14.69 42.03 -5.86
CA VAL A 250 14.02 41.73 -4.59
C VAL A 250 14.42 40.32 -4.19
N GLN A 251 14.96 40.14 -3.00
CA GLN A 251 15.41 38.84 -2.52
C GLN A 251 15.06 38.69 -1.05
N GLY A 252 14.89 37.44 -0.60
CA GLY A 252 14.50 37.18 0.78
C GLY A 252 14.65 35.71 1.14
N ARG A 253 14.77 35.45 2.45
CA ARG A 253 14.74 34.10 3.02
C ARG A 253 13.31 33.68 3.35
N THR A 254 13.04 32.40 3.49
CA THR A 254 11.75 31.91 4.02
C THR A 254 11.97 30.67 4.88
N ASP A 255 11.19 30.52 5.95
CA ASP A 255 11.34 29.41 6.91
C ASP A 255 10.13 28.47 6.88
N GLY A 256 10.23 27.31 7.52
CA GLY A 256 9.16 26.30 7.58
C GLY A 256 9.58 24.99 6.91
N HIS A 257 8.64 24.32 6.23
CA HIS A 257 8.94 23.07 5.54
C HIS A 257 9.86 23.31 4.34
N ALA A 258 11.13 22.89 4.49
CA ALA A 258 12.19 23.15 3.54
C ALA A 258 11.95 22.48 2.17
N SER A 259 11.90 23.26 1.11
CA SER A 259 11.70 22.76 -0.26
C SER A 259 12.03 23.84 -1.30
N SER A 260 12.75 23.48 -2.37
CA SER A 260 12.98 24.40 -3.50
C SER A 260 11.67 24.97 -4.06
N ALA A 261 10.63 24.12 -4.18
CA ALA A 261 9.31 24.55 -4.64
C ALA A 261 8.63 25.57 -3.70
N LYS A 262 8.99 25.61 -2.40
CA LYS A 262 8.51 26.63 -1.48
C LYS A 262 9.21 27.96 -1.72
N ALA A 263 10.53 27.93 -1.83
CA ALA A 263 11.33 29.11 -2.15
C ALA A 263 10.81 29.79 -3.42
N GLU A 264 10.61 29.03 -4.48
CA GLU A 264 10.07 29.58 -5.73
C GLU A 264 8.62 30.05 -5.63
N LEU A 265 7.77 29.40 -4.84
CA LEU A 265 6.42 29.89 -4.57
C LEU A 265 6.45 31.24 -3.84
N MET A 266 7.36 31.40 -2.87
CA MET A 266 7.57 32.67 -2.18
C MET A 266 8.15 33.72 -3.12
N GLY A 267 9.07 33.35 -4.02
CA GLY A 267 9.57 34.23 -5.08
C GLY A 267 8.48 34.70 -6.04
N LEU A 268 7.58 33.80 -6.46
CA LEU A 268 6.39 34.15 -7.25
C LEU A 268 5.48 35.13 -6.51
N LEU A 269 5.21 34.89 -5.23
CA LEU A 269 4.42 35.80 -4.40
C LEU A 269 5.10 37.17 -4.26
N ALA A 270 6.42 37.19 -4.04
CA ALA A 270 7.21 38.40 -3.99
C ALA A 270 7.18 39.17 -5.31
N ALA A 271 7.29 38.50 -6.46
CA ALA A 271 7.25 39.11 -7.78
C ALA A 271 5.89 39.75 -8.09
N VAL A 272 4.79 39.10 -7.72
CA VAL A 272 3.45 39.66 -7.92
C VAL A 272 3.22 40.88 -7.04
N LEU A 273 3.73 40.86 -5.81
CA LEU A 273 3.58 41.96 -4.86
C LEU A 273 4.54 43.11 -5.13
N SER A 274 5.74 42.88 -5.68
CA SER A 274 6.72 43.94 -5.96
C SER A 274 6.36 44.77 -7.20
N ALA A 275 5.56 44.24 -8.13
CA ALA A 275 5.13 44.98 -9.29
C ALA A 275 4.03 46.02 -8.96
N PRO A 276 4.04 47.21 -9.61
CA PRO A 276 2.97 48.21 -9.44
C PRO A 276 1.57 47.60 -9.69
N PRO A 277 0.54 47.78 -8.85
CA PRO A 277 -0.73 47.02 -8.92
C PRO A 277 -1.45 47.03 -10.28
N GLU A 278 -1.39 48.14 -11.00
CA GLU A 278 -2.06 48.37 -12.28
C GLU A 278 -1.26 47.82 -13.49
N GLN A 279 0.00 47.45 -13.28
CA GLN A 279 0.89 46.94 -14.32
C GLN A 279 0.55 45.48 -14.67
N ASP A 280 0.38 45.20 -15.97
CA ASP A 280 0.34 43.83 -16.48
C ASP A 280 1.74 43.21 -16.38
N ILE A 281 1.83 42.00 -15.81
CA ILE A 281 3.10 41.31 -15.56
C ILE A 281 3.14 39.88 -16.10
N VAL A 282 4.35 39.47 -16.50
CA VAL A 282 4.71 38.09 -16.84
C VAL A 282 5.84 37.64 -15.91
N VAL A 283 5.56 36.71 -15.01
CA VAL A 283 6.57 36.12 -14.13
C VAL A 283 7.11 34.83 -14.75
N LYS A 284 8.42 34.77 -14.97
CA LYS A 284 9.13 33.62 -15.52
C LYS A 284 9.79 32.82 -14.39
N LEU A 285 9.51 31.52 -14.37
CA LEU A 285 10.02 30.54 -13.39
C LEU A 285 10.60 29.33 -14.11
N ASP A 286 11.62 28.68 -13.55
CA ASP A 286 12.22 27.49 -14.14
C ASP A 286 11.64 26.16 -13.60
N ASN A 287 10.85 26.20 -12.53
CA ASN A 287 10.15 25.03 -11.99
C ASN A 287 8.76 24.85 -12.57
N GLN A 288 8.68 23.92 -13.51
CA GLN A 288 7.44 23.51 -14.15
C GLN A 288 6.34 23.13 -13.14
N SER A 289 6.69 22.52 -12.00
CA SER A 289 5.69 22.07 -11.03
C SER A 289 4.98 23.24 -10.32
N VAL A 290 5.68 24.36 -10.10
CA VAL A 290 5.11 25.59 -9.52
C VAL A 290 4.20 26.25 -10.53
N VAL A 291 4.61 26.35 -11.80
CA VAL A 291 3.79 26.92 -12.90
C VAL A 291 2.51 26.12 -13.14
N GLU A 292 2.59 24.78 -13.13
CA GLU A 292 1.43 23.90 -13.25
C GLU A 292 0.48 23.99 -12.04
N ARG A 293 1.02 24.26 -10.84
CA ARG A 293 0.21 24.48 -9.63
C ARG A 293 -0.45 25.85 -9.66
N TYR A 294 0.26 26.92 -10.04
CA TYR A 294 -0.31 28.25 -10.24
C TYR A 294 -1.51 28.19 -11.20
N SER A 295 -1.33 27.54 -12.34
CA SER A 295 -2.40 27.40 -13.34
C SER A 295 -3.67 26.75 -12.77
N ARG A 296 -3.53 25.77 -11.86
CA ARG A 296 -4.67 25.04 -11.28
C ARG A 296 -5.26 25.70 -10.03
N LEU A 297 -4.40 26.19 -9.13
CA LEU A 297 -4.77 26.67 -7.80
C LEU A 297 -5.08 28.16 -7.77
N VAL A 298 -4.51 28.94 -8.70
CA VAL A 298 -4.70 30.39 -8.79
C VAL A 298 -5.52 30.73 -10.03
N LYS A 299 -4.97 30.52 -11.23
CA LYS A 299 -5.60 30.94 -12.50
C LYS A 299 -6.96 30.26 -12.76
N ASN A 300 -7.00 28.92 -12.65
CA ASN A 300 -8.22 28.12 -12.85
C ASN A 300 -8.79 27.60 -11.52
N ARG A 301 -8.72 28.41 -10.46
CA ARG A 301 -9.08 27.99 -9.10
C ARG A 301 -10.49 27.42 -8.99
N ARG A 302 -11.46 28.01 -9.70
CA ARG A 302 -12.88 27.63 -9.66
C ARG A 302 -13.12 26.19 -10.16
N ASP A 303 -12.25 25.69 -11.04
CA ASP A 303 -12.32 24.32 -11.56
C ASP A 303 -11.71 23.30 -10.59
N THR A 304 -10.95 23.76 -9.59
CA THR A 304 -10.28 22.91 -8.62
C THR A 304 -11.15 22.74 -7.38
N LEU A 305 -11.58 21.49 -7.14
CA LEU A 305 -12.35 21.10 -5.95
C LEU A 305 -11.70 21.59 -4.64
N PRO A 306 -12.46 22.11 -3.65
CA PRO A 306 -11.95 22.58 -2.36
C PRO A 306 -11.00 21.61 -1.67
N ARG A 307 -11.34 20.31 -1.68
CA ARG A 307 -10.50 19.25 -1.12
C ARG A 307 -9.12 19.15 -1.77
N LYS A 308 -9.00 19.41 -3.07
CA LYS A 308 -7.71 19.40 -3.77
C LYS A 308 -6.88 20.64 -3.42
N ARG A 309 -7.52 21.79 -3.23
CA ARG A 309 -6.88 23.04 -2.78
C ARG A 309 -6.30 22.87 -1.37
N PHE A 310 -7.13 22.44 -0.41
CA PHE A 310 -6.71 22.22 0.99
C PHE A 310 -5.61 21.17 1.16
N ARG A 311 -5.59 20.12 0.33
CA ARG A 311 -4.60 19.04 0.41
C ARG A 311 -3.34 19.30 -0.42
N SER A 312 -3.24 20.45 -1.08
CA SER A 312 -2.02 20.81 -1.79
C SER A 312 -0.94 21.25 -0.80
N THR A 313 0.31 20.87 -1.05
CA THR A 313 1.44 21.43 -0.31
C THR A 313 1.43 22.95 -0.45
N TYR A 314 1.65 23.66 0.66
CA TYR A 314 1.61 25.12 0.78
C TYR A 314 0.23 25.72 0.50
N ALA A 315 -0.86 24.99 0.79
CA ALA A 315 -2.24 25.43 0.50
C ALA A 315 -2.55 26.86 0.98
N GLY A 316 -2.05 27.25 2.16
CA GLY A 316 -2.19 28.61 2.69
C GLY A 316 -1.54 29.67 1.81
N ILE A 317 -0.27 29.47 1.43
CA ILE A 317 0.47 30.41 0.57
C ILE A 317 -0.19 30.49 -0.82
N TRP A 318 -0.68 29.37 -1.37
CA TRP A 318 -1.45 29.37 -2.63
C TRP A 318 -2.79 30.11 -2.50
N ALA A 319 -3.44 30.08 -1.34
CA ALA A 319 -4.67 30.82 -1.10
C ALA A 319 -4.40 32.34 -0.98
N VAL A 320 -3.31 32.72 -0.30
CA VAL A 320 -2.83 34.12 -0.25
C VAL A 320 -2.51 34.62 -1.66
N LEU A 321 -1.70 33.89 -2.42
CA LEU A 321 -1.36 34.27 -3.79
C LEU A 321 -2.60 34.41 -4.68
N TRP A 322 -3.58 33.52 -4.54
CA TRP A 322 -4.84 33.67 -5.26
C TRP A 322 -5.59 34.95 -4.87
N GLN A 323 -5.71 35.24 -3.58
CA GLN A 323 -6.38 36.46 -3.11
C GLN A 323 -5.69 37.71 -3.67
N VAL A 324 -4.36 37.75 -3.64
CA VAL A 324 -3.55 38.84 -4.19
C VAL A 324 -3.81 38.99 -5.70
N VAL A 325 -3.72 37.91 -6.47
CA VAL A 325 -3.92 37.94 -7.93
C VAL A 325 -5.36 38.33 -8.30
N GLU A 326 -6.37 37.83 -7.59
CA GLU A 326 -7.79 38.17 -7.84
C GLU A 326 -8.08 39.64 -7.52
N SER A 327 -7.43 40.21 -6.50
CA SER A 327 -7.62 41.60 -6.09
C SER A 327 -6.81 42.62 -6.89
N ARG A 328 -5.85 42.16 -7.69
CA ARG A 328 -4.92 43.02 -8.44
C ARG A 328 -5.57 43.51 -9.74
N PRO A 329 -5.51 44.83 -10.06
CA PRO A 329 -6.05 45.36 -11.32
C PRO A 329 -5.29 44.86 -12.56
N GLY A 330 -3.96 44.85 -12.53
CA GLY A 330 -3.11 44.37 -13.62
C GLY A 330 -3.09 42.85 -13.74
N ARG A 331 -3.03 42.35 -14.99
CA ARG A 331 -3.04 40.92 -15.31
C ARG A 331 -1.74 40.24 -14.90
N VAL A 332 -1.84 39.03 -14.34
CA VAL A 332 -0.69 38.20 -13.96
C VAL A 332 -0.63 36.94 -14.82
N GLU A 333 0.42 36.83 -15.63
CA GLU A 333 0.76 35.62 -16.37
C GLU A 333 2.03 34.99 -15.79
N VAL A 334 2.06 33.65 -15.72
CA VAL A 334 3.21 32.89 -15.22
C VAL A 334 3.64 31.93 -16.31
N VAL A 335 4.90 32.02 -16.71
CA VAL A 335 5.47 31.29 -17.85
C VAL A 335 6.62 30.41 -17.36
N TRP A 336 6.59 29.15 -17.76
CA TRP A 336 7.71 28.26 -17.54
C TRP A 336 8.83 28.56 -18.53
N ILE A 337 10.05 28.69 -18.03
CA ILE A 337 11.27 28.77 -18.83
C ILE A 337 12.17 27.57 -18.53
N LYS A 338 13.00 27.22 -19.49
CA LYS A 338 13.94 26.12 -19.32
C LYS A 338 15.11 26.58 -18.45
N GLY A 339 15.32 25.93 -17.31
CA GLY A 339 16.48 26.15 -16.45
C GLY A 339 17.81 25.92 -17.20
N HIS A 340 18.88 26.57 -16.73
CA HIS A 340 20.24 26.49 -17.30
C HIS A 340 20.31 26.71 -18.83
N SER A 341 19.48 27.61 -19.35
CA SER A 341 19.43 27.94 -20.79
C SER A 341 20.04 29.31 -21.12
N ASN A 342 20.98 29.79 -20.29
CA ASN A 342 21.67 31.08 -20.41
C ASN A 342 20.71 32.29 -20.56
N ILE A 343 19.57 32.25 -19.85
CA ILE A 343 18.63 33.36 -19.82
C ILE A 343 19.11 34.34 -18.74
N HIS A 344 19.65 35.47 -19.17
CA HIS A 344 20.30 36.45 -18.29
C HIS A 344 19.49 36.81 -17.03
N GLY A 345 18.20 37.13 -17.17
CA GLY A 345 17.35 37.47 -16.02
C GLY A 345 17.14 36.31 -15.03
N ASN A 346 17.11 35.06 -15.52
CA ASN A 346 17.00 33.89 -14.66
C ASN A 346 18.31 33.63 -13.89
N GLU A 347 19.46 33.81 -14.54
CA GLU A 347 20.76 33.66 -13.88
C GLU A 347 20.95 34.69 -12.77
N LEU A 348 20.50 35.92 -12.99
CA LEU A 348 20.49 36.95 -11.94
C LEU A 348 19.55 36.59 -10.78
N ALA A 349 18.37 36.02 -11.07
CA ALA A 349 17.45 35.57 -10.04
C ALA A 349 18.00 34.39 -9.20
N ASP A 350 18.63 33.39 -9.84
CA ASP A 350 19.35 32.29 -9.18
C ASP A 350 20.47 32.82 -8.28
N GLN A 351 21.27 33.76 -8.80
CA GLN A 351 22.35 34.39 -8.04
C GLN A 351 21.82 35.16 -6.83
N ALA A 352 20.75 35.94 -6.99
CA ALA A 352 20.09 36.65 -5.90
C ALA A 352 19.54 35.67 -4.84
N ALA A 353 18.91 34.57 -5.27
CA ALA A 353 18.42 33.55 -4.35
C ALA A 353 19.55 32.88 -3.55
N LYS A 354 20.71 32.60 -4.16
CA LYS A 354 21.88 32.04 -3.49
C LYS A 354 22.51 33.01 -2.49
N VAL A 355 22.64 34.28 -2.86
CA VAL A 355 23.12 35.34 -1.97
C VAL A 355 22.18 35.47 -0.76
N ALA A 356 20.86 35.50 -0.99
CA ALA A 356 19.89 35.54 0.08
C ALA A 356 19.93 34.28 0.97
N ALA A 357 20.13 33.09 0.41
CA ALA A 357 20.22 31.84 1.19
C ALA A 357 21.42 31.83 2.15
N GLN A 358 22.52 32.50 1.78
CA GLN A 358 23.71 32.64 2.62
C GLN A 358 23.62 33.83 3.59
N SER A 359 22.61 34.69 3.45
CA SER A 359 22.44 35.87 4.29
C SER A 359 21.87 35.54 5.67
N GLY A 360 22.15 36.39 6.66
CA GLY A 360 21.52 36.35 7.99
C GLY A 360 20.15 37.03 8.07
N SER A 361 19.51 37.34 6.92
CA SER A 361 18.26 38.10 6.88
C SER A 361 17.10 37.35 7.55
N VAL A 362 16.16 38.13 8.09
CA VAL A 362 14.94 37.59 8.71
C VAL A 362 14.09 36.90 7.63
N PRO A 363 13.63 35.66 7.86
CA PRO A 363 12.77 34.96 6.92
C PRO A 363 11.44 35.69 6.71
N TRP A 364 11.01 35.79 5.46
CA TRP A 364 9.71 36.30 5.08
C TRP A 364 8.63 35.30 5.49
N MET A 365 7.58 35.84 6.08
CA MET A 365 6.41 35.10 6.51
C MET A 365 5.16 35.61 5.79
N ALA A 366 4.40 34.70 5.20
CA ALA A 366 3.10 35.03 4.64
C ALA A 366 2.04 35.00 5.76
N ASP A 367 1.35 36.12 5.98
CA ASP A 367 0.17 36.19 6.82
C ASP A 367 -0.99 35.45 6.13
N LEU A 368 -1.17 34.19 6.53
CA LEU A 368 -2.20 33.31 5.98
C LEU A 368 -3.62 33.74 6.36
N THR A 369 -3.80 34.74 7.22
CA THR A 369 -5.13 35.29 7.56
C THR A 369 -5.65 36.26 6.51
N GLN A 370 -4.79 36.77 5.63
CA GLN A 370 -5.14 37.70 4.54
C GLN A 370 -5.80 37.01 3.33
N GLN A 371 -6.46 35.87 3.55
CA GLN A 371 -7.23 35.15 2.53
C GLN A 371 -8.49 34.54 3.16
N THR A 372 -9.51 34.28 2.34
CA THR A 372 -10.84 33.87 2.82
C THR A 372 -11.19 32.40 2.56
N ASP A 373 -10.36 31.65 1.82
CA ASP A 373 -10.70 30.30 1.35
C ASP A 373 -10.36 29.20 2.37
N ILE A 374 -9.31 29.38 3.17
CA ILE A 374 -8.86 28.41 4.18
C ILE A 374 -8.91 29.07 5.56
N THR A 375 -9.92 28.73 6.35
CA THR A 375 -10.16 29.38 7.65
C THR A 375 -9.42 28.72 8.81
N THR A 376 -8.86 27.52 8.61
CA THR A 376 -8.22 26.74 9.68
C THR A 376 -6.94 26.08 9.20
N PHE A 377 -5.87 26.22 9.98
CA PHE A 377 -4.59 25.59 9.76
C PHE A 377 -4.26 24.62 10.88
N ALA A 378 -3.68 23.47 10.53
CA ALA A 378 -3.18 22.52 11.52
C ALA A 378 -1.78 22.94 11.97
N HIS A 379 -1.49 22.75 13.26
CA HIS A 379 -0.17 23.00 13.84
C HIS A 379 0.45 21.69 14.32
N CYS A 380 1.78 21.60 14.23
CA CYS A 380 2.57 20.49 14.73
C CYS A 380 3.87 21.06 15.34
N TYR A 381 4.16 20.72 16.60
CA TYR A 381 5.32 21.25 17.35
C TYR A 381 5.47 22.79 17.26
N GLY A 382 4.38 23.53 17.39
CA GLY A 382 4.36 25.00 17.31
C GLY A 382 4.37 25.57 15.88
N GLY A 383 4.77 24.81 14.86
CA GLY A 383 4.77 25.24 13.46
C GLY A 383 3.48 24.91 12.70
N ILE A 384 3.19 25.66 11.64
CA ILE A 384 2.07 25.37 10.72
C ILE A 384 2.41 24.15 9.86
N VAL A 385 1.44 23.26 9.66
CA VAL A 385 1.58 22.14 8.73
C VAL A 385 1.43 22.61 7.30
N GLU A 386 2.55 22.66 6.58
CA GLU A 386 2.63 23.17 5.21
C GLU A 386 2.51 22.08 4.13
N ILE A 387 2.41 20.81 4.52
CA ILE A 387 2.25 19.66 3.62
C ILE A 387 0.82 19.13 3.62
N ASP A 388 0.49 18.13 2.78
CA ASP A 388 -0.82 17.48 2.81
C ASP A 388 -1.07 16.86 4.20
N LEU A 389 -1.96 17.48 4.98
CA LEU A 389 -2.30 17.04 6.34
C LEU A 389 -2.71 15.56 6.40
N ARG A 390 -3.40 15.05 5.36
CA ARG A 390 -3.76 13.63 5.33
C ARG A 390 -2.53 12.75 5.13
N GLN A 391 -1.57 13.17 4.31
CA GLN A 391 -0.32 12.41 4.14
C GLN A 391 0.50 12.44 5.44
N LEU A 392 0.59 13.58 6.12
CA LEU A 392 1.24 13.69 7.42
C LEU A 392 0.62 12.73 8.44
N LEU A 393 -0.70 12.75 8.61
CA LEU A 393 -1.39 11.87 9.55
C LEU A 393 -1.23 10.39 9.19
N LYS A 394 -1.22 10.06 7.89
CA LYS A 394 -0.92 8.69 7.43
C LYS A 394 0.50 8.28 7.78
N GLN A 395 1.50 9.13 7.51
CA GLN A 395 2.90 8.87 7.85
C GLN A 395 3.08 8.68 9.35
N GLN A 396 2.50 9.56 10.17
CA GLN A 396 2.53 9.44 11.63
C GLN A 396 1.93 8.10 12.09
N SER A 397 0.77 7.72 11.56
CA SER A 397 0.12 6.45 11.85
C SER A 397 1.01 5.27 11.42
N THR A 398 1.57 5.30 10.21
CA THR A 398 2.49 4.26 9.72
C THR A 398 3.72 4.12 10.62
N ILE A 399 4.36 5.22 10.99
CA ILE A 399 5.55 5.22 11.87
C ILE A 399 5.20 4.64 13.24
N ARG A 400 4.08 5.07 13.85
CA ARG A 400 3.61 4.55 15.14
C ARG A 400 3.35 3.05 15.08
N HIS A 401 2.65 2.58 14.05
CA HIS A 401 2.37 1.15 13.88
C HIS A 401 3.65 0.35 13.67
N HIS A 402 4.58 0.86 12.86
CA HIS A 402 5.87 0.23 12.65
C HIS A 402 6.65 0.13 13.96
N GLN A 403 6.81 1.23 14.71
CA GLN A 403 7.48 1.24 16.01
C GLN A 403 6.83 0.30 17.03
N ALA A 404 5.50 0.33 17.12
CA ALA A 404 4.76 -0.56 18.02
C ALA A 404 4.99 -2.03 17.64
N TRP A 405 5.01 -2.36 16.35
CA TRP A 405 5.29 -3.71 15.86
C TRP A 405 6.74 -4.14 16.13
N THR A 406 7.72 -3.33 15.74
CA THR A 406 9.16 -3.64 15.93
C THR A 406 9.55 -3.72 17.39
N SER A 407 8.85 -3.01 18.29
CA SER A 407 9.08 -3.07 19.73
C SER A 407 8.63 -4.38 20.39
N GLN A 408 7.80 -5.18 19.73
CA GLN A 408 7.26 -6.41 20.32
C GLN A 408 8.38 -7.41 20.60
N ARG A 409 8.41 -7.95 21.84
CA ARG A 409 9.43 -8.95 22.26
C ARG A 409 9.55 -10.12 21.28
N ARG A 410 8.41 -10.61 20.78
CA ARG A 410 8.38 -11.70 19.78
C ARG A 410 9.05 -11.32 18.47
N VAL A 411 8.87 -10.08 18.00
CA VAL A 411 9.46 -9.62 16.74
C VAL A 411 10.97 -9.48 16.92
N LYS A 412 11.41 -8.84 18.00
CA LYS A 412 12.84 -8.72 18.35
C LYS A 412 13.54 -10.07 18.50
N ARG A 413 12.85 -11.08 19.04
CA ARG A 413 13.39 -12.44 19.18
C ARG A 413 13.42 -13.18 17.83
N ALA A 414 12.39 -13.01 17.01
CA ALA A 414 12.22 -13.74 15.76
C ALA A 414 12.98 -13.13 14.57
N ILE A 415 13.29 -11.84 14.63
CA ILE A 415 13.96 -11.03 13.61
C ILE A 415 15.10 -10.27 14.31
N PRO A 416 16.34 -10.81 14.30
CA PRO A 416 17.47 -10.28 15.06
C PRO A 416 17.83 -8.83 14.68
N ASP A 417 17.84 -8.53 13.39
CA ASP A 417 18.05 -7.20 12.84
C ASP A 417 16.89 -6.86 11.89
N ILE A 418 16.12 -5.83 12.22
CA ILE A 418 14.93 -5.46 11.48
C ILE A 418 15.23 -4.51 10.31
N ASP A 419 16.35 -3.80 10.39
CA ASP A 419 16.79 -2.81 9.42
C ASP A 419 17.58 -3.49 8.29
N ASP A 420 18.26 -4.60 8.59
CA ASP A 420 18.92 -5.46 7.61
C ASP A 420 17.96 -6.44 6.89
N VAL A 421 16.63 -6.28 6.99
CA VAL A 421 15.67 -7.10 6.22
C VAL A 421 15.32 -6.42 4.89
N GLU A 422 15.49 -7.14 3.79
CA GLU A 422 14.90 -6.75 2.49
C GLU A 422 13.40 -7.04 2.51
N TRP A 423 12.63 -6.08 3.03
CA TRP A 423 11.19 -6.20 3.27
C TRP A 423 10.38 -6.49 2.02
N ASN A 424 10.77 -6.00 0.85
CA ASN A 424 10.00 -6.24 -0.37
C ASN A 424 9.99 -7.72 -0.75
N SER A 425 11.15 -8.39 -0.67
CA SER A 425 11.30 -9.80 -0.99
C SER A 425 10.65 -10.64 0.10
N THR A 426 10.90 -10.31 1.36
CA THR A 426 10.31 -11.01 2.52
C THR A 426 8.78 -10.96 2.49
N LEU A 427 8.19 -9.77 2.28
CA LEU A 427 6.73 -9.62 2.20
C LEU A 427 6.13 -10.19 0.92
N ALA A 428 6.88 -10.25 -0.19
CA ALA A 428 6.40 -10.89 -1.41
C ALA A 428 6.06 -12.38 -1.19
N TYR A 429 6.76 -13.07 -0.30
CA TYR A 429 6.39 -14.45 0.09
C TYR A 429 5.17 -14.49 0.99
N VAL A 430 5.08 -13.57 1.95
CA VAL A 430 3.89 -13.47 2.83
C VAL A 430 2.61 -13.30 2.00
N HIS A 431 2.69 -12.68 0.83
CA HIS A 431 1.56 -12.48 -0.08
C HIS A 431 1.49 -13.47 -1.26
N ASP A 432 2.31 -14.53 -1.28
CA ASP A 432 2.40 -15.52 -2.37
C ASP A 432 2.45 -14.88 -3.78
N ARG A 433 3.18 -13.78 -3.89
CA ARG A 433 3.31 -12.97 -5.13
C ARG A 433 2.00 -12.43 -5.70
N HIS A 434 0.89 -12.53 -4.98
CA HIS A 434 -0.35 -11.83 -5.33
C HIS A 434 -0.20 -10.34 -5.06
N ALA A 435 -0.75 -9.52 -5.95
CA ALA A 435 -0.80 -8.08 -5.72
C ALA A 435 -1.64 -7.81 -4.47
N VAL A 436 -1.07 -7.09 -3.49
CA VAL A 436 -1.68 -6.72 -2.20
C VAL A 436 -3.03 -5.98 -2.36
N PHE A 437 -3.37 -5.55 -3.59
CA PHE A 437 -4.55 -4.77 -3.92
C PHE A 437 -5.78 -5.57 -4.38
N THR A 438 -5.70 -6.89 -4.49
CA THR A 438 -6.88 -7.70 -4.87
C THR A 438 -7.70 -8.03 -3.62
N PHE A 439 -8.93 -7.51 -3.56
CA PHE A 439 -9.92 -7.80 -2.49
C PHE A 439 -10.46 -9.25 -2.51
N TYR A 440 -9.86 -10.13 -3.32
CA TYR A 440 -10.22 -11.53 -3.43
C TYR A 440 -9.17 -12.36 -2.69
N ASN A 441 -9.57 -12.96 -1.57
CA ASN A 441 -8.82 -14.03 -0.92
C ASN A 441 -9.71 -15.28 -0.97
N ASN A 442 -9.13 -16.44 -1.28
CA ASN A 442 -9.79 -17.72 -1.02
C ASN A 442 -9.24 -18.31 0.30
N SER A 443 -9.91 -19.33 0.82
CA SER A 443 -9.50 -19.96 2.10
C SER A 443 -8.03 -20.41 2.07
N LYS A 444 -7.58 -21.04 0.97
CA LYS A 444 -6.20 -21.54 0.82
C LYS A 444 -5.15 -20.42 0.94
N ASP A 445 -5.33 -19.33 0.18
CA ASP A 445 -4.45 -18.16 0.23
C ASP A 445 -4.44 -17.57 1.65
N SER A 446 -5.60 -17.40 2.29
CA SER A 446 -5.67 -16.90 3.67
C SER A 446 -4.89 -17.77 4.67
N HIS A 447 -4.97 -19.10 4.55
CA HIS A 447 -4.24 -20.03 5.39
C HIS A 447 -2.72 -19.95 5.14
N GLN A 448 -2.29 -19.90 3.89
CA GLN A 448 -0.87 -19.77 3.52
C GLN A 448 -0.27 -18.45 4.04
N ARG A 449 -0.94 -17.32 3.84
CA ARG A 449 -0.47 -16.02 4.37
C ARG A 449 -0.39 -16.04 5.89
N THR A 450 -1.38 -16.63 6.55
CA THR A 450 -1.37 -16.79 8.01
C THR A 450 -0.19 -17.64 8.47
N HIS A 451 0.11 -18.72 7.76
CA HIS A 451 1.26 -19.58 8.03
C HIS A 451 2.58 -18.80 7.88
N HIS A 452 2.75 -18.04 6.79
CA HIS A 452 3.95 -17.21 6.58
C HIS A 452 4.12 -16.14 7.66
N ILE A 453 3.04 -15.45 8.06
CA ILE A 453 3.08 -14.48 9.16
C ILE A 453 3.48 -15.15 10.49
N LYS A 454 2.93 -16.32 10.78
CA LYS A 454 3.29 -17.08 11.99
C LYS A 454 4.77 -17.49 11.96
N LYS A 455 5.28 -17.93 10.81
CA LYS A 455 6.68 -18.31 10.60
C LYS A 455 7.64 -17.13 10.79
N LEU A 456 7.32 -15.99 10.19
CA LEU A 456 8.09 -14.75 10.31
C LEU A 456 8.21 -14.28 11.77
N HIS A 457 7.17 -14.46 12.57
CA HIS A 457 7.12 -14.00 13.96
C HIS A 457 7.47 -15.06 15.03
N GLY A 458 7.88 -16.27 14.62
CA GLY A 458 8.14 -17.35 15.58
C GLY A 458 6.88 -17.78 16.36
N MET A 459 5.72 -17.75 15.70
CA MET A 459 4.42 -18.11 16.29
C MET A 459 3.93 -19.47 15.77
N LEU A 460 4.83 -20.33 15.31
CA LEU A 460 4.44 -21.66 14.85
C LEU A 460 3.97 -22.54 16.03
N PRO A 461 3.05 -23.48 15.77
CA PRO A 461 2.52 -24.38 16.79
C PRO A 461 3.53 -25.45 17.23
N THR A 462 4.54 -25.05 18.00
CA THR A 462 5.59 -25.93 18.56
C THR A 462 5.15 -26.59 19.85
N LEU A 463 5.70 -27.75 20.21
CA LEU A 463 5.32 -28.50 21.39
C LEU A 463 5.62 -27.75 22.69
N ASN A 464 6.67 -26.92 22.73
CA ASN A 464 6.88 -25.99 23.84
C ASN A 464 5.70 -25.01 23.95
N SER A 465 5.28 -24.39 22.84
CA SER A 465 4.11 -23.50 22.82
C SER A 465 2.82 -24.22 23.22
N MET A 466 2.66 -25.48 22.84
CA MET A 466 1.49 -26.30 23.17
C MET A 466 1.45 -26.70 24.64
N GLN A 467 2.58 -27.15 25.20
CA GLN A 467 2.74 -27.45 26.61
C GLN A 467 2.42 -26.23 27.47
N VAL A 468 2.92 -25.06 27.11
CA VAL A 468 2.64 -23.84 27.87
C VAL A 468 1.14 -23.47 27.84
N ARG A 469 0.46 -23.68 26.70
CA ARG A 469 -0.98 -23.38 26.55
C ARG A 469 -1.88 -24.40 27.25
N LYS A 470 -1.56 -25.68 27.16
CA LYS A 470 -2.33 -26.79 27.73
C LYS A 470 -1.38 -27.85 28.33
N PRO A 471 -0.81 -27.59 29.52
CA PRO A 471 0.12 -28.52 30.16
C PRO A 471 -0.45 -29.91 30.37
N ASN A 472 -1.75 -29.99 30.71
CA ASN A 472 -2.44 -31.26 30.93
C ASN A 472 -2.56 -32.11 29.65
N LEU A 473 -2.62 -31.47 28.48
CA LEU A 473 -2.77 -32.15 27.19
C LEU A 473 -1.41 -32.49 26.58
N TYR A 474 -0.40 -31.66 26.85
CA TYR A 474 0.96 -31.83 26.34
C TYR A 474 1.93 -31.93 27.53
N PRO A 475 2.11 -33.13 28.12
CA PRO A 475 2.94 -33.31 29.31
C PRO A 475 4.44 -33.12 29.03
N THR A 476 4.85 -33.20 27.76
CA THR A 476 6.24 -33.04 27.32
C THR A 476 6.30 -32.15 26.09
N CYS A 477 7.41 -31.40 25.96
CA CYS A 477 7.72 -30.59 24.79
C CYS A 477 8.89 -31.15 23.96
N VAL A 478 9.33 -32.38 24.20
CA VAL A 478 10.38 -33.04 23.39
C VAL A 478 9.90 -33.22 21.96
N CYS A 479 10.77 -32.90 20.99
CA CYS A 479 10.50 -32.99 19.56
C CYS A 479 10.14 -34.42 19.14
N ARG A 480 9.07 -34.58 18.33
CA ARG A 480 8.62 -35.89 17.84
C ARG A 480 9.36 -36.41 16.60
N ARG A 481 10.34 -35.66 16.11
CA ARG A 481 11.20 -36.09 14.99
C ARG A 481 12.54 -36.63 15.43
N CYS A 482 13.21 -35.92 16.34
CA CYS A 482 14.51 -36.34 16.85
C CYS A 482 14.42 -37.03 18.20
N GLU A 483 13.42 -36.70 19.02
CA GLU A 483 13.29 -37.19 20.40
C GLU A 483 14.47 -36.84 21.32
N LEU A 484 15.34 -35.92 20.90
CA LEU A 484 16.55 -35.53 21.64
C LEU A 484 16.37 -34.24 22.45
N GLU A 485 15.74 -33.23 21.85
CA GLU A 485 15.68 -31.87 22.40
C GLU A 485 14.24 -31.37 22.55
N LYS A 486 14.07 -30.30 23.32
CA LYS A 486 12.79 -29.57 23.42
C LYS A 486 12.51 -28.86 22.10
N GLU A 487 11.29 -28.97 21.62
CA GLU A 487 10.85 -28.35 20.38
C GLU A 487 10.31 -26.93 20.61
N ASP A 488 11.14 -25.95 20.28
CA ASP A 488 10.73 -24.54 20.13
C ASP A 488 10.78 -24.10 18.65
N ASN A 489 10.56 -22.81 18.37
CA ASN A 489 10.51 -22.32 16.99
C ASN A 489 11.85 -22.43 16.26
N ASP A 490 12.98 -22.38 16.98
CA ASP A 490 14.31 -22.47 16.38
C ASP A 490 14.66 -23.93 16.11
N HIS A 491 14.33 -24.83 17.06
CA HIS A 491 14.55 -26.26 16.93
C HIS A 491 13.83 -26.85 15.71
N VAL A 492 12.63 -26.38 15.33
CA VAL A 492 11.92 -26.87 14.13
C VAL A 492 12.81 -26.86 12.88
N TRP A 493 13.64 -25.82 12.72
CA TRP A 493 14.50 -25.64 11.56
C TRP A 493 15.91 -26.19 11.75
N LYS A 494 16.34 -26.37 13.01
CA LYS A 494 17.67 -26.88 13.38
C LYS A 494 17.66 -28.34 13.84
N CYS A 495 16.50 -28.99 13.79
CA CYS A 495 16.31 -30.36 14.25
C CYS A 495 17.33 -31.32 13.59
N PRO A 496 18.07 -32.14 14.37
CA PRO A 496 19.05 -33.07 13.82
C PRO A 496 18.48 -34.01 12.75
N SER A 497 17.26 -34.51 12.95
CA SER A 497 16.52 -35.33 11.97
C SER A 497 16.08 -34.58 10.70
N ALA A 498 16.44 -33.30 10.56
CA ALA A 498 16.18 -32.47 9.38
C ALA A 498 17.47 -31.95 8.72
N ALA A 499 18.64 -32.26 9.28
CA ALA A 499 19.90 -31.66 8.86
C ALA A 499 20.31 -32.09 7.44
N GLU A 500 20.13 -33.37 7.11
CA GLU A 500 20.37 -33.89 5.76
C GLU A 500 19.43 -33.25 4.73
N THR A 501 18.12 -33.22 5.02
CA THR A 501 17.12 -32.54 4.20
C THR A 501 17.46 -31.06 3.98
N THR A 502 17.93 -30.35 5.01
CA THR A 502 18.35 -28.95 4.90
C THR A 502 19.53 -28.79 3.94
N THR A 503 20.48 -29.72 3.99
CA THR A 503 21.65 -29.78 3.10
C THR A 503 21.23 -30.04 1.66
N GLU A 504 20.29 -30.96 1.42
CA GLU A 504 19.73 -31.25 0.10
C GLU A 504 19.01 -30.04 -0.49
N ILE A 505 18.09 -29.43 0.28
CA ILE A 505 17.35 -28.23 -0.13
C ILE A 505 18.30 -27.11 -0.55
N TRP A 506 19.36 -26.88 0.25
CA TRP A 506 20.35 -25.86 -0.04
C TRP A 506 21.13 -26.17 -1.33
N LYS A 507 21.64 -27.39 -1.49
CA LYS A 507 22.37 -27.82 -2.70
C LYS A 507 21.53 -27.66 -3.96
N GLU A 508 20.25 -28.05 -3.92
CA GLU A 508 19.32 -27.85 -5.03
C GLU A 508 19.08 -26.37 -5.34
N ALA A 509 18.91 -25.55 -4.31
CA ALA A 509 18.73 -24.11 -4.47
C ALA A 509 19.96 -23.47 -5.13
N MET A 510 21.17 -23.87 -4.72
CA MET A 510 22.42 -23.41 -5.31
C MET A 510 22.53 -23.80 -6.78
N GLY A 511 22.14 -25.03 -7.14
CA GLY A 511 22.11 -25.50 -8.54
C GLY A 511 21.20 -24.67 -9.45
N LYS A 512 20.19 -23.97 -8.90
CA LYS A 512 19.25 -23.13 -9.65
C LYS A 512 19.69 -21.68 -9.82
N ILE A 513 20.72 -21.22 -9.10
CA ILE A 513 21.16 -19.81 -9.13
C ILE A 513 21.49 -19.36 -10.55
N ASN A 514 22.19 -20.18 -11.34
CA ASN A 514 22.55 -19.83 -12.70
C ASN A 514 21.33 -19.63 -13.61
N GLU A 515 20.35 -20.53 -13.52
CA GLU A 515 19.10 -20.42 -14.26
C GLU A 515 18.37 -19.12 -13.92
N TRP A 516 18.24 -18.83 -12.61
CA TRP A 516 17.59 -17.62 -12.13
C TRP A 516 18.34 -16.34 -12.50
N GLY A 517 19.67 -16.37 -12.46
CA GLY A 517 20.52 -15.25 -12.86
C GLY A 517 20.39 -14.91 -14.33
N VAL A 518 20.37 -15.92 -15.21
CA VAL A 518 20.12 -15.73 -16.64
C VAL A 518 18.71 -15.15 -16.88
N GLN A 519 17.68 -15.71 -16.24
CA GLN A 519 16.30 -15.21 -16.34
C GLN A 519 16.15 -13.76 -15.87
N ALA A 520 16.76 -13.43 -14.73
CA ALA A 520 16.73 -12.08 -14.16
C ALA A 520 17.44 -11.07 -15.06
N THR A 521 18.61 -11.44 -15.59
CA THR A 521 19.40 -10.61 -16.52
C THR A 521 18.65 -10.35 -17.82
N ASN A 522 18.02 -11.38 -18.40
CA ASN A 522 17.20 -11.24 -19.60
C ASN A 522 16.00 -10.32 -19.37
N SER A 523 15.32 -10.48 -18.23
CA SER A 523 14.18 -9.63 -17.85
C SER A 523 14.59 -8.17 -17.65
N TYR A 524 15.73 -7.94 -16.99
CA TYR A 524 16.33 -6.63 -16.78
C TYR A 524 16.68 -5.93 -18.09
N ASN A 525 17.40 -6.62 -18.98
CA ASN A 525 17.73 -6.10 -20.31
C ASN A 525 16.48 -5.79 -21.14
N ALA A 526 15.46 -6.66 -21.08
CA ALA A 526 14.20 -6.45 -21.77
C ALA A 526 13.43 -5.22 -21.25
N ALA A 527 13.42 -4.99 -19.94
CA ALA A 527 12.79 -3.81 -19.33
C ALA A 527 13.47 -2.51 -19.82
N ARG A 528 14.81 -2.45 -19.76
CA ARG A 528 15.58 -1.29 -20.25
C ARG A 528 15.38 -1.05 -21.74
N LYS A 529 15.31 -2.11 -22.55
CA LYS A 529 15.00 -2.00 -23.98
C LYS A 529 13.61 -1.39 -24.24
N ARG A 530 12.61 -1.75 -23.43
CA ARG A 530 11.25 -1.16 -23.52
C ARG A 530 11.24 0.31 -23.10
N GLU A 531 11.97 0.68 -22.06
CA GLU A 531 12.07 2.07 -21.61
C GLU A 531 12.79 2.94 -22.63
N TYR A 532 13.91 2.47 -23.19
CA TYR A 532 14.60 3.12 -24.29
C TYR A 532 13.65 3.36 -25.47
N LYS A 533 12.91 2.33 -25.90
CA LYS A 533 11.93 2.47 -26.98
C LYS A 533 10.86 3.53 -26.65
N ARG A 534 10.29 3.51 -25.44
CA ARG A 534 9.30 4.51 -25.01
C ARG A 534 9.86 5.94 -24.98
N ALA A 535 11.14 6.11 -24.66
CA ALA A 535 11.77 7.42 -24.65
C ALA A 535 11.99 7.94 -26.09
N VAL A 536 12.48 7.08 -27.00
CA VAL A 536 12.61 7.39 -28.42
C VAL A 536 11.26 7.70 -29.05
N ASP A 537 10.22 6.91 -28.78
CA ASP A 537 8.84 7.13 -29.25
C ASP A 537 8.26 8.47 -28.75
N ARG A 538 8.80 9.02 -27.65
CA ARG A 538 8.44 10.34 -27.08
C ARG A 538 9.35 11.47 -27.55
N GLY A 539 10.19 11.24 -28.57
CA GLY A 539 11.11 12.24 -29.12
C GLY A 539 12.30 12.59 -28.21
N ARG A 540 12.56 11.79 -27.16
CA ARG A 540 13.72 12.02 -26.28
C ARG A 540 14.96 11.37 -26.87
N GLN A 541 16.06 12.12 -26.94
CA GLN A 541 17.37 11.55 -27.24
C GLN A 541 17.95 10.92 -25.96
N VAL A 542 17.95 9.59 -25.90
CA VAL A 542 18.54 8.82 -24.81
C VAL A 542 19.57 7.83 -25.38
N PRO A 543 20.68 7.56 -24.67
CA PRO A 543 21.67 6.59 -25.12
C PRO A 543 21.06 5.18 -25.15
N ARG A 544 21.46 4.38 -26.15
CA ARG A 544 21.01 2.99 -26.28
C ARG A 544 21.60 2.17 -25.11
N PRO A 545 20.78 1.41 -24.36
CA PRO A 545 21.28 0.63 -23.25
C PRO A 545 22.15 -0.54 -23.75
N VAL A 546 23.36 -0.66 -23.19
CA VAL A 546 24.24 -1.82 -23.39
C VAL A 546 23.68 -3.01 -22.58
N PRO A 547 23.44 -4.18 -23.21
CA PRO A 547 23.04 -5.38 -22.49
C PRO A 547 24.14 -5.84 -21.53
N ILE A 548 23.72 -6.31 -20.37
CA ILE A 548 24.62 -6.99 -19.43
C ILE A 548 24.39 -8.51 -19.51
N HIS A 549 25.43 -9.28 -19.20
CA HIS A 549 25.39 -10.74 -19.24
C HIS A 549 25.51 -11.32 -17.84
N TRP A 550 24.87 -12.47 -17.62
CA TRP A 550 25.03 -13.22 -16.38
C TRP A 550 26.36 -13.95 -16.41
N TRP A 551 27.14 -13.79 -15.35
CA TRP A 551 28.40 -14.51 -15.15
C TRP A 551 28.17 -15.53 -14.03
N PRO A 552 28.23 -16.84 -14.33
CA PRO A 552 28.09 -17.87 -13.32
C PRO A 552 29.08 -17.65 -12.18
N PRO A 553 28.63 -17.54 -10.91
CA PRO A 553 29.52 -17.54 -9.76
C PRO A 553 30.31 -18.85 -9.68
N SER A 554 31.58 -18.77 -9.28
CA SER A 554 32.37 -19.93 -8.87
C SER A 554 31.96 -20.44 -7.48
N ASP A 555 32.43 -21.63 -7.07
CA ASP A 555 32.18 -22.12 -5.71
C ASP A 555 32.74 -21.18 -4.63
N ALA A 556 33.90 -20.56 -4.89
CA ALA A 556 34.47 -19.55 -4.02
C ALA A 556 33.62 -18.27 -3.95
N ASP A 557 32.95 -17.91 -5.05
CA ASP A 557 32.01 -16.79 -5.11
C ASP A 557 30.76 -17.10 -4.28
N HIS A 558 30.23 -18.32 -4.39
CA HIS A 558 29.11 -18.78 -3.60
C HIS A 558 29.39 -18.65 -2.10
N VAL A 559 30.53 -19.17 -1.61
CA VAL A 559 30.92 -19.05 -0.20
C VAL A 559 31.02 -17.60 0.28
N ARG A 560 31.49 -16.68 -0.57
CA ARG A 560 31.51 -15.24 -0.24
C ARG A 560 30.12 -14.60 -0.27
N GLY A 561 29.19 -15.14 -1.06
CA GLY A 561 27.82 -14.64 -1.17
C GLY A 561 26.95 -14.93 0.05
N PHE A 562 27.40 -15.74 0.99
CA PHE A 562 26.64 -16.03 2.21
C PHE A 562 27.50 -15.93 3.47
N SER A 563 28.57 -15.13 3.43
CA SER A 563 29.43 -14.93 4.61
C SER A 563 28.68 -14.33 5.79
N SER A 564 27.63 -13.55 5.54
CA SER A 564 26.74 -13.00 6.57
C SER A 564 25.76 -14.03 7.18
N ILE A 565 25.73 -15.26 6.67
CA ILE A 565 24.77 -16.30 7.07
C ILE A 565 25.47 -17.45 7.81
N GLY A 566 25.18 -17.56 9.10
CA GLY A 566 25.61 -18.64 9.98
C GLY A 566 25.12 -20.01 9.55
N GLY A 567 26.04 -20.98 9.55
CA GLY A 567 25.81 -22.37 9.16
C GLY A 567 25.73 -22.58 7.65
N ALA A 568 25.69 -21.52 6.83
CA ALA A 568 25.55 -21.67 5.38
C ALA A 568 26.74 -22.41 4.75
N ARG A 569 27.95 -22.21 5.29
CA ARG A 569 29.14 -22.94 4.83
C ARG A 569 29.06 -24.43 5.15
N ALA A 570 28.64 -24.79 6.36
CA ALA A 570 28.45 -26.18 6.76
C ALA A 570 27.42 -26.89 5.87
N VAL A 571 26.28 -26.22 5.61
CA VAL A 571 25.22 -26.75 4.74
C VAL A 571 25.66 -26.80 3.27
N HIS A 572 26.52 -25.88 2.82
CA HIS A 572 27.03 -25.87 1.45
C HIS A 572 28.10 -26.94 1.20
N SER A 573 29.14 -27.02 2.05
CA SER A 573 30.32 -27.88 1.81
C SER A 573 30.33 -29.17 2.63
N GLY A 574 29.38 -29.39 3.54
CA GLY A 574 29.33 -30.57 4.41
C GLY A 574 30.40 -30.61 5.51
N SER A 575 31.26 -29.59 5.59
CA SER A 575 32.35 -29.49 6.57
C SER A 575 32.05 -28.37 7.56
N PRO A 576 32.14 -28.62 8.88
CA PRO A 576 31.95 -27.61 9.92
C PRO A 576 33.21 -26.73 10.03
N ALA A 577 33.56 -26.02 8.96
CA ALA A 577 34.54 -24.96 9.06
C ALA A 577 33.92 -23.81 9.87
N PRO A 578 34.67 -23.15 10.77
CA PRO A 578 34.16 -22.00 11.50
C PRO A 578 33.73 -20.92 10.50
N ASP A 579 32.51 -20.41 10.69
CA ASP A 579 32.07 -19.19 10.02
C ASP A 579 32.95 -18.03 10.49
N ARG A 580 33.11 -16.98 9.66
CA ARG A 580 34.00 -15.85 9.99
C ARG A 580 33.60 -15.14 11.29
N ASP A 581 32.32 -15.22 11.66
CA ASP A 581 31.78 -14.67 12.89
C ASP A 581 31.40 -15.81 13.86
N GLU A 582 31.89 -15.75 15.09
CA GLU A 582 31.48 -16.67 16.17
C GLU A 582 29.99 -16.53 16.54
N LYS A 583 29.36 -15.41 16.14
CA LYS A 583 27.92 -15.13 16.30
C LYS A 583 27.37 -14.41 15.05
N PRO A 584 27.05 -15.16 14.00
CA PRO A 584 26.54 -14.57 12.77
C PRO A 584 25.17 -13.92 13.00
N MET A 585 24.95 -12.76 12.37
CA MET A 585 23.72 -11.98 12.50
C MET A 585 22.48 -12.73 12.01
N TRP A 586 22.64 -13.46 10.90
CA TRP A 586 21.60 -14.29 10.30
C TRP A 586 22.04 -15.74 10.27
N ASN A 587 21.09 -16.68 10.23
CA ASN A 587 21.36 -18.11 10.14
C ASN A 587 20.57 -18.75 8.99
N VAL A 588 20.98 -19.94 8.54
CA VAL A 588 20.24 -20.72 7.52
C VAL A 588 18.75 -20.87 7.90
N SER A 589 18.45 -21.06 9.19
CA SER A 589 17.06 -21.14 9.69
C SER A 589 16.22 -19.91 9.37
N ASP A 590 16.82 -18.72 9.32
CA ASP A 590 16.09 -17.48 9.03
C ASP A 590 15.69 -17.40 7.55
N LEU A 591 16.55 -17.90 6.64
CA LEU A 591 16.22 -18.02 5.22
C LEU A 591 15.14 -19.08 4.98
N LEU A 592 15.22 -20.23 5.66
CA LEU A 592 14.17 -21.27 5.60
C LEU A 592 12.81 -20.73 6.10
N ARG A 593 12.84 -19.73 6.99
CA ARG A 593 11.65 -19.01 7.46
C ARG A 593 11.12 -17.96 6.49
N GLY A 594 11.82 -17.71 5.38
CA GLY A 594 11.46 -16.73 4.35
C GLY A 594 12.00 -15.32 4.60
N ILE A 595 12.89 -15.12 5.58
CA ILE A 595 13.52 -13.83 5.82
C ILE A 595 14.65 -13.63 4.82
N THR A 596 14.69 -12.45 4.18
CA THR A 596 15.72 -12.10 3.18
C THR A 596 16.63 -11.00 3.73
N PRO A 597 17.90 -11.31 4.07
CA PRO A 597 18.86 -10.30 4.54
C PRO A 597 19.30 -9.31 3.44
N LEU A 598 19.42 -8.04 3.80
CA LEU A 598 19.93 -6.96 2.96
C LEU A 598 21.47 -7.05 2.85
N SER A 599 22.16 -7.50 3.90
CA SER A 599 23.58 -7.84 3.86
C SER A 599 23.88 -8.84 2.75
N MET A 600 23.11 -9.94 2.69
CA MET A 600 23.25 -10.98 1.68
C MET A 600 22.94 -10.48 0.27
N LEU A 601 21.94 -9.58 0.12
CA LEU A 601 21.68 -8.91 -1.15
C LEU A 601 22.90 -8.10 -1.62
N THR A 602 23.52 -7.38 -0.71
CA THR A 602 24.71 -6.58 -1.00
C THR A 602 25.90 -7.47 -1.38
N GLU A 603 26.13 -8.55 -0.64
CA GLU A 603 27.12 -9.59 -0.96
C GLU A 603 26.86 -10.19 -2.36
N TRP A 604 25.61 -10.56 -2.67
CA TRP A 604 25.24 -11.16 -3.97
C TRP A 604 25.42 -10.19 -5.14
N SER A 605 25.06 -8.92 -4.96
CA SER A 605 25.27 -7.89 -5.99
C SER A 605 26.75 -7.74 -6.33
N ALA A 606 27.62 -7.75 -5.32
CA ALA A 606 29.06 -7.67 -5.49
C ALA A 606 29.64 -8.95 -6.11
N VAL A 607 29.26 -10.11 -5.58
CA VAL A 607 29.74 -11.43 -6.02
C VAL A 607 29.35 -11.72 -7.47
N PHE A 608 28.09 -11.50 -7.84
CA PHE A 608 27.61 -11.72 -9.21
C PHE A 608 28.02 -10.61 -10.17
N ARG A 609 28.57 -9.50 -9.66
CA ARG A 609 28.94 -8.30 -10.46
C ARG A 609 27.77 -7.80 -11.29
N THR A 610 26.58 -7.78 -10.67
CA THR A 610 25.32 -7.36 -11.32
C THR A 610 24.70 -6.17 -10.59
N PRO A 611 23.84 -5.39 -11.26
CA PRO A 611 22.98 -4.43 -10.59
C PRO A 611 22.15 -5.07 -9.47
N MET A 612 21.94 -4.32 -8.38
CA MET A 612 21.21 -4.79 -7.20
C MET A 612 19.80 -5.30 -7.50
N SER A 613 19.14 -4.80 -8.56
CA SER A 613 17.83 -5.30 -9.00
C SER A 613 17.87 -6.74 -9.52
N ILE A 614 18.97 -7.14 -10.19
CA ILE A 614 19.16 -8.53 -10.64
C ILE A 614 19.46 -9.40 -9.44
N ALA A 615 20.44 -9.03 -8.62
CA ALA A 615 20.80 -9.77 -7.41
C ALA A 615 19.57 -9.98 -6.50
N LYS A 616 18.74 -8.95 -6.31
CA LYS A 616 17.48 -9.02 -5.57
C LYS A 616 16.51 -10.03 -6.16
N THR A 617 16.40 -10.10 -7.48
CA THR A 617 15.52 -11.07 -8.14
C THR A 617 16.02 -12.50 -7.93
N VAL A 618 17.33 -12.73 -8.01
CA VAL A 618 17.94 -14.05 -7.79
C VAL A 618 17.80 -14.45 -6.33
N LEU A 619 18.10 -13.55 -5.39
CA LEU A 619 17.95 -13.77 -3.96
C LEU A 619 16.49 -14.05 -3.59
N HIS A 620 15.55 -13.31 -4.17
CA HIS A 620 14.11 -13.56 -4.00
C HIS A 620 13.66 -14.92 -4.57
N LYS A 621 14.33 -15.45 -5.59
CA LYS A 621 14.03 -16.81 -6.06
C LYS A 621 14.66 -17.87 -5.16
N PHE A 622 15.87 -17.62 -4.68
CA PHE A 622 16.61 -18.49 -3.77
C PHE A 622 15.90 -18.66 -2.43
N VAL A 623 15.63 -17.58 -1.70
CA VAL A 623 14.94 -17.65 -0.40
C VAL A 623 13.53 -18.21 -0.56
N GLY A 624 12.81 -17.86 -1.64
CA GLY A 624 11.50 -18.43 -1.92
C GLY A 624 11.52 -19.93 -2.19
N TYR A 625 12.57 -20.45 -2.81
CA TYR A 625 12.76 -21.89 -2.98
C TYR A 625 13.03 -22.57 -1.63
N LEU A 626 13.95 -22.01 -0.84
CA LEU A 626 14.27 -22.52 0.50
C LEU A 626 13.02 -22.58 1.38
N GLU A 627 12.24 -21.50 1.43
CA GLU A 627 11.02 -21.40 2.24
C GLU A 627 9.95 -22.42 1.81
N ALA A 628 9.74 -22.58 0.49
CA ALA A 628 8.76 -23.52 -0.03
C ALA A 628 9.17 -24.97 0.27
N GLN A 629 10.44 -25.32 0.02
CA GLN A 629 10.95 -26.67 0.29
C GLN A 629 11.00 -26.97 1.79
N ALA A 630 11.38 -26.00 2.63
CA ALA A 630 11.36 -26.16 4.08
C ALA A 630 9.93 -26.40 4.60
N SER A 631 8.93 -25.74 4.01
CA SER A 631 7.53 -25.98 4.36
C SER A 631 7.09 -27.41 4.03
N GLU A 632 7.47 -27.91 2.85
CA GLU A 632 7.06 -29.24 2.38
C GLU A 632 7.85 -30.37 3.03
N LEU A 633 9.17 -30.24 3.18
CA LEU A 633 10.06 -31.33 3.56
C LEU A 633 10.50 -31.30 5.03
N ILE A 634 10.33 -30.17 5.73
CA ILE A 634 10.69 -30.05 7.15
C ILE A 634 9.43 -29.85 8.00
N TRP A 635 8.62 -28.84 7.67
CA TRP A 635 7.46 -28.47 8.48
C TRP A 635 6.35 -29.53 8.43
N LYS A 636 5.94 -29.98 7.23
CA LYS A 636 4.88 -31.00 7.10
C LYS A 636 5.25 -32.34 7.75
N PRO A 637 6.44 -32.94 7.51
CA PRO A 637 6.82 -34.17 8.20
C PRO A 637 6.86 -34.04 9.72
N ARG A 638 7.29 -32.87 10.24
CA ARG A 638 7.20 -32.56 11.68
C ARG A 638 5.76 -32.57 12.17
N CYS A 639 4.85 -31.95 11.42
CA CYS A 639 3.43 -31.95 11.76
C CYS A 639 2.86 -33.36 11.77
N SER A 640 3.16 -34.17 10.75
CA SER A 640 2.75 -35.58 10.69
C SER A 640 3.24 -36.39 11.89
N ALA A 641 4.51 -36.26 12.27
CA ALA A 641 5.07 -36.94 13.44
C ALA A 641 4.38 -36.51 14.75
N THR A 642 4.06 -35.21 14.87
CA THR A 642 3.34 -34.68 16.02
C THR A 642 1.90 -35.21 16.09
N ILE A 643 1.19 -35.23 14.95
CA ILE A 643 -0.17 -35.79 14.86
C ILE A 643 -0.18 -37.27 15.21
N ALA A 644 0.76 -38.05 14.66
CA ALA A 644 0.84 -39.48 14.95
C ALA A 644 1.02 -39.73 16.45
N TRP A 645 1.91 -38.97 17.10
CA TRP A 645 2.05 -39.02 18.54
C TRP A 645 0.78 -38.59 19.28
N GLU A 646 0.13 -37.49 18.89
CA GLU A 646 -1.12 -37.04 19.50
C GLU A 646 -2.22 -38.11 19.43
N GLN A 647 -2.31 -38.84 18.30
CA GLN A 647 -3.24 -39.97 18.14
C GLN A 647 -2.92 -41.09 19.13
N THR A 648 -1.65 -41.43 19.35
CA THR A 648 -1.27 -42.44 20.38
C THR A 648 -1.63 -42.01 21.80
N GLN A 649 -1.68 -40.71 22.06
CA GLN A 649 -2.07 -40.14 23.35
C GLN A 649 -3.58 -39.90 23.47
N GLY A 650 -4.37 -40.22 22.45
CA GLY A 650 -5.81 -39.98 22.42
C GLY A 650 -6.20 -38.50 22.35
N ILE A 651 -5.29 -37.62 21.91
CA ILE A 651 -5.52 -36.17 21.82
C ILE A 651 -6.33 -35.85 20.56
N SER A 652 -7.58 -35.42 20.71
CA SER A 652 -8.44 -35.06 19.59
C SER A 652 -8.36 -33.56 19.22
N ALA A 653 -8.81 -33.20 18.01
CA ALA A 653 -8.95 -31.79 17.62
C ALA A 653 -9.90 -31.00 18.55
N LYS A 654 -10.91 -31.67 19.11
CA LYS A 654 -11.82 -31.08 20.11
C LYS A 654 -11.06 -30.75 21.40
N ASP A 655 -10.15 -31.61 21.84
CA ASP A 655 -9.33 -31.38 23.03
C ASP A 655 -8.38 -30.22 22.84
N LYS A 656 -7.86 -30.02 21.62
CA LYS A 656 -7.00 -28.87 21.29
C LYS A 656 -7.78 -27.55 21.24
N THR A 657 -9.03 -27.58 20.79
CA THR A 657 -9.89 -26.38 20.66
C THR A 657 -10.63 -26.00 21.96
N SER A 658 -10.74 -26.91 22.92
CA SER A 658 -11.44 -26.66 24.19
C SER A 658 -10.84 -25.48 24.97
N LYS A 659 -11.66 -24.78 25.77
CA LYS A 659 -11.16 -23.70 26.63
C LYS A 659 -10.39 -24.32 27.80
N TYR A 660 -9.10 -24.00 27.93
CA TYR A 660 -8.31 -24.40 29.09
C TYR A 660 -8.53 -23.42 30.24
N THR A 661 -8.89 -23.93 31.40
CA THR A 661 -9.21 -23.14 32.62
C THR A 661 -8.19 -23.33 33.75
N GLY A 662 -7.16 -24.16 33.54
CA GLY A 662 -6.11 -24.40 34.52
C GLY A 662 -4.96 -23.37 34.48
N PRO A 663 -4.00 -23.48 35.41
CA PRO A 663 -2.78 -22.67 35.38
C PRO A 663 -1.96 -22.99 34.11
N ARG A 664 -1.58 -21.95 33.36
CA ARG A 664 -0.73 -22.10 32.18
C ARG A 664 0.73 -22.37 32.59
N GLY A 665 1.50 -22.96 31.70
CA GLY A 665 2.94 -23.18 31.91
C GLY A 665 3.74 -21.87 31.91
N ASP A 666 5.03 -21.97 32.23
CA ASP A 666 5.95 -20.82 32.22
C ASP A 666 6.17 -20.30 30.78
N TRP A 667 5.88 -19.01 30.57
CA TRP A 667 6.07 -18.32 29.30
C TRP A 667 7.45 -17.67 29.14
N SER A 668 8.32 -17.75 30.16
CA SER A 668 9.67 -17.14 30.14
C SER A 668 10.53 -17.63 28.97
N GLN A 669 10.32 -18.87 28.53
CA GLN A 669 11.04 -19.54 27.45
C GLN A 669 10.32 -19.45 26.08
N GLY A 670 9.02 -19.14 26.04
CA GLY A 670 8.18 -19.19 24.84
C GLY A 670 8.10 -17.87 24.06
N TYR A 671 7.68 -17.95 22.79
CA TYR A 671 7.30 -16.77 21.99
C TYR A 671 5.90 -16.33 22.44
N GLY A 672 5.85 -15.53 23.52
CA GLY A 672 4.61 -15.10 24.16
C GLY A 672 3.59 -14.51 23.19
N TYR A 673 2.32 -14.86 23.38
CA TYR A 673 1.20 -14.19 22.71
C TYR A 673 0.83 -12.89 23.41
N ILE A 674 0.10 -12.05 22.67
CA ILE A 674 -0.49 -10.78 23.08
C ILE A 674 -1.22 -10.95 24.43
N THR A 675 -0.73 -10.30 25.49
CA THR A 675 -1.59 -9.96 26.63
C THR A 675 -2.56 -8.88 26.19
N HIS A 676 -3.71 -8.81 26.85
CA HIS A 676 -4.87 -7.94 26.55
C HIS A 676 -4.52 -6.47 26.20
N ASP A 677 -3.33 -5.99 26.58
CA ASP A 677 -2.89 -4.60 26.45
C ASP A 677 -1.82 -4.38 25.35
N GLY A 678 -1.54 -5.40 24.52
CA GLY A 678 -0.53 -5.34 23.45
C GLY A 678 -1.11 -5.10 22.05
N PHE A 679 -0.81 -3.95 21.45
CA PHE A 679 -1.23 -3.59 20.09
C PHE A 679 -0.99 -4.71 19.05
N SER A 680 -2.06 -5.11 18.38
CA SER A 680 -2.03 -6.01 17.21
C SER A 680 -1.48 -5.25 16.01
N ALA A 681 -0.29 -5.64 15.56
CA ALA A 681 0.24 -5.25 14.26
C ALA A 681 -0.02 -6.38 13.27
N THR A 682 -1.29 -6.56 12.92
CA THR A 682 -1.68 -7.09 11.63
C THR A 682 -2.51 -5.98 11.01
N ILE A 683 -2.08 -5.52 9.84
CA ILE A 683 -2.68 -4.41 9.09
C ILE A 683 -4.20 -4.38 9.26
N VAL A 684 -4.72 -3.17 9.48
CA VAL A 684 -6.12 -2.77 9.33
C VAL A 684 -6.75 -3.46 8.12
N ALA A 685 -7.32 -4.64 8.38
CA ALA A 685 -8.50 -5.19 7.76
C ALA A 685 -9.38 -5.59 8.94
N GLN A 686 -10.48 -4.88 9.08
CA GLN A 686 -11.36 -4.88 10.25
C GLN A 686 -11.71 -6.30 10.72
N SER A 687 -11.17 -6.70 11.87
CA SER A 687 -11.72 -7.83 12.61
C SER A 687 -11.42 -7.68 14.10
N GLN A 688 -12.24 -6.87 14.78
CA GLN A 688 -12.47 -7.08 16.22
C GLN A 688 -13.35 -8.34 16.40
N VAL A 689 -12.87 -9.50 15.96
CA VAL A 689 -13.39 -10.83 16.32
C VAL A 689 -12.24 -11.85 16.19
N LEU A 690 -11.12 -11.61 16.87
CA LEU A 690 -10.02 -12.60 16.95
C LEU A 690 -9.87 -13.22 18.34
N ASP A 691 -10.88 -13.05 19.20
CA ASP A 691 -10.89 -13.67 20.54
C ASP A 691 -11.60 -15.05 20.56
N ARG A 692 -12.01 -15.57 19.40
CA ARG A 692 -12.72 -16.87 19.30
C ARG A 692 -12.24 -17.83 18.21
N THR A 693 -11.18 -17.51 17.46
CA THR A 693 -10.79 -18.29 16.27
C THR A 693 -9.34 -18.75 16.26
N ALA A 694 -8.56 -18.47 17.32
CA ALA A 694 -7.20 -19.01 17.49
C ALA A 694 -7.16 -20.52 17.86
N THR A 695 -8.26 -21.24 17.67
CA THR A 695 -8.41 -22.67 17.98
C THR A 695 -8.64 -23.55 16.76
N GLY A 696 -8.86 -23.03 15.55
CA GLY A 696 -9.13 -23.86 14.36
C GLY A 696 -7.89 -24.54 13.77
N GLY A 697 -7.92 -25.87 13.66
CA GLY A 697 -7.10 -26.64 12.71
C GLY A 697 -5.66 -26.92 13.12
N TRP A 698 -5.44 -27.67 14.20
CA TRP A 698 -4.10 -28.16 14.55
C TRP A 698 -3.76 -29.38 13.66
N CYS A 699 -3.01 -29.11 12.59
CA CYS A 699 -2.42 -30.05 11.64
C CYS A 699 -3.37 -30.98 10.84
N THR A 700 -4.67 -31.03 11.14
CA THR A 700 -5.59 -31.98 10.47
C THR A 700 -6.14 -31.52 9.12
N GLU A 701 -6.10 -30.23 8.78
CA GLU A 701 -6.68 -29.71 7.52
C GLU A 701 -5.66 -29.51 6.38
N GLU A 702 -4.37 -29.78 6.60
CA GLU A 702 -3.34 -29.73 5.54
C GLU A 702 -3.27 -31.01 4.68
N PHE A 703 -4.03 -32.05 5.02
CA PHE A 703 -4.15 -33.28 4.24
C PHE A 703 -5.55 -33.38 3.63
N GLY A 704 -5.68 -32.87 2.40
CA GLY A 704 -6.80 -33.23 1.55
C GLY A 704 -6.66 -34.68 1.12
N LEU A 705 -7.62 -35.52 1.52
CA LEU A 705 -8.18 -36.50 0.59
C LEU A 705 -9.03 -35.75 -0.43
#